data_AF-A0A8T6ESU5-F1
#
_entry.id   AF-A0A8T6ESU5-F1
#
_cell.length_a   1.000
_cell.length_b   1.000
_cell.length_c   1.000
_cell.angle_alpha   90.00
_cell.angle_beta   90.00
_cell.angle_gamma   90.00
#
_symmetry.space_group_name_H-M   'P 1'
#
loop_
_entity.id
_entity.type
_entity.pdbx_description
1 polymer ?
#
loop_
_entity_poly.entity_id
_entity_poly.type
_entity_poly.pdbx_seq_one_letter_code
_entity_poly.pdbx_strand_id
1 'polypeptide(L)'
;MAHERSTETQMHNTFHHSLVARTGAHLLVAALCAAIALLAGALVLGGPRAVEAQTAECEAIDLGALSAEDGLEASGSWTTEDCDSRFRIDSDAHTYRFEVTAPGRVRIELGSPDADSHLYLLTEDETRIEDDDDGGAVVDSRIERDFVPGVYLVEATTVGGRTRGPADFTLSIRYLSGCEPIDLGVLELGGDLTAEGTWSLDGCGSRIVSRHPAHNYTFTLPQDGRVLIDLTSEDGDPVLSLASPERGVIGANDDGGAGINSRIESYLPAGLYLIEATTYRERDLQPLSSDFELVVRWLDEEETQRGYDLKVEAIHTPDLVIAGEPFAIDYRVGNLGLGDLPDDGSYTFAYARGPRWVTDEGEDIPASPERWQAGVSYHSDAVTASATSVAIGELQSFELTIRDPGPAWVFVGLYLFDADDEELAWNGVWRNLMVVTGPTFDPVTISIDGTDYIVSAIPSEGVEPSDEDEEGIEEGTVIPEVTVAGDPEAEIDPAIEAQAIYIATVQEYLLAGIFERPLIAALGEPGEAAGEPVSLDDLSRGPLLAEIGRRYADAVAASGLIEALAGDELFNHVAAENLLLGSVQAAADSYAPLAAAWTALQARVAGGDGLTLDEAIAVHTQLTHAEAVLSPILVAEAIIDATRADDDREPPATAQWMTADLEERASCGVGAAHLRAALEEAGAADVGELLALDAELRFALPLYGYATDAALCAAFLTRGDVSRLMGQLGIEDTAVHFRLVPPPPEPPPAGPTAHSLRILVRLGEDGRPEHAVQLADGRELLPRKRFLDHDAEVDRWKISTMIVVDGQEIGRIRARRLADGRIELGFRDVNGFAIVPAVRFVPADLPDDWLRSSAIVAPPPDPGAQQQTGTEDAMGGDPDGAPAPPSTGHGSAQ
;
A
#
# COMPACT_ATOMS: atom_id res chain seq x y z
N MET A 1 14.26 -45.31 -52.30
CA MET A 1 12.97 -46.01 -52.17
C MET A 1 12.22 -45.34 -51.04
N ALA A 2 11.01 -44.86 -51.35
CA ALA A 2 9.90 -44.41 -50.51
C ALA A 2 10.14 -43.33 -49.42
N HIS A 3 9.22 -42.41 -49.15
CA HIS A 3 8.30 -41.62 -49.98
C HIS A 3 7.75 -40.51 -49.06
N GLU A 4 7.65 -39.30 -49.60
CA GLU A 4 7.07 -38.10 -49.00
C GLU A 4 5.63 -37.89 -49.50
N ARG A 5 4.86 -37.19 -48.65
CA ARG A 5 3.90 -36.10 -48.95
C ARG A 5 2.60 -36.33 -49.77
N SER A 6 1.56 -35.79 -49.12
CA SER A 6 0.59 -34.78 -49.59
C SER A 6 -0.73 -35.23 -50.22
N THR A 7 -1.76 -34.69 -49.59
CA THR A 7 -3.19 -34.61 -49.88
C THR A 7 -3.53 -33.63 -51.01
N GLU A 8 -4.52 -33.97 -51.84
CA GLU A 8 -5.41 -33.02 -52.53
C GLU A 8 -6.68 -33.77 -52.98
N THR A 9 -7.88 -33.27 -52.63
CA THR A 9 -9.16 -33.86 -53.04
C THR A 9 -10.06 -32.78 -53.65
N GLN A 10 -10.52 -33.04 -54.88
CA GLN A 10 -11.52 -32.26 -55.60
C GLN A 10 -12.84 -33.05 -55.74
N MET A 11 -13.94 -32.31 -55.57
CA MET A 11 -15.17 -32.31 -56.39
C MET A 11 -16.28 -33.38 -56.26
N HIS A 12 -17.49 -32.86 -55.97
CA HIS A 12 -18.72 -32.86 -56.80
C HIS A 12 -19.99 -33.66 -56.37
N ASN A 13 -21.05 -32.86 -56.14
CA ASN A 13 -22.48 -32.97 -56.52
C ASN A 13 -23.32 -34.19 -56.10
N THR A 14 -24.59 -34.02 -55.68
CA THR A 14 -25.75 -33.95 -56.62
C THR A 14 -27.11 -33.73 -55.91
N PHE A 15 -27.79 -32.60 -56.22
CA PHE A 15 -29.26 -32.37 -56.50
C PHE A 15 -30.37 -32.62 -55.42
N HIS A 16 -31.58 -32.00 -55.38
CA HIS A 16 -32.39 -31.18 -56.31
C HIS A 16 -33.58 -30.43 -55.58
N HIS A 17 -33.93 -29.23 -56.08
CA HIS A 17 -35.26 -28.57 -56.23
C HIS A 17 -36.21 -28.22 -55.05
N SER A 18 -36.52 -26.92 -54.89
CA SER A 18 -37.79 -26.30 -55.36
C SER A 18 -37.71 -24.75 -55.43
N LEU A 19 -38.48 -24.15 -56.33
CA LEU A 19 -38.41 -22.77 -56.85
C LEU A 19 -39.67 -21.96 -56.45
N VAL A 20 -39.61 -20.63 -56.61
CA VAL A 20 -40.68 -19.59 -56.48
C VAL A 20 -40.74 -18.96 -55.07
N ALA A 21 -40.41 -17.68 -54.80
CA ALA A 21 -40.62 -16.46 -55.58
C ALA A 21 -39.47 -15.43 -55.39
N ARG A 22 -38.98 -14.89 -56.52
CA ARG A 22 -38.22 -13.63 -56.62
C ARG A 22 -39.21 -12.54 -57.02
N THR A 23 -39.32 -11.47 -56.21
CA THR A 23 -39.43 -10.04 -56.59
C THR A 23 -39.91 -9.26 -55.37
N GLY A 24 -39.02 -8.57 -54.66
CA GLY A 24 -39.40 -7.72 -53.52
C GLY A 24 -38.26 -7.06 -52.73
N ALA A 25 -37.01 -7.53 -52.84
CA ALA A 25 -35.92 -7.07 -51.97
C ALA A 25 -34.89 -6.10 -52.60
N HIS A 26 -34.98 -5.78 -53.89
CA HIS A 26 -34.03 -4.88 -54.55
C HIS A 26 -34.52 -3.43 -54.74
N LEU A 27 -35.67 -3.06 -54.16
CA LEU A 27 -36.21 -1.69 -54.22
C LEU A 27 -36.15 -0.93 -52.88
N LEU A 28 -35.86 -1.60 -51.75
CA LEU A 28 -35.72 -0.92 -50.45
C LEU A 28 -34.28 -0.42 -50.18
N VAL A 29 -33.27 -1.11 -50.69
CA VAL A 29 -31.85 -0.75 -50.46
C VAL A 29 -31.41 0.46 -51.30
N ALA A 30 -32.07 0.72 -52.44
CA ALA A 30 -31.80 1.91 -53.26
C ALA A 30 -32.49 3.18 -52.74
N ALA A 31 -33.56 3.07 -51.94
CA ALA A 31 -34.26 4.23 -51.36
C ALA A 31 -33.59 4.75 -50.08
N LEU A 32 -32.94 3.86 -49.30
CA LEU A 32 -32.23 4.26 -48.08
C LEU A 32 -30.91 5.00 -48.38
N CYS A 33 -30.22 4.65 -49.48
CA CYS A 33 -29.00 5.34 -49.90
C CYS A 33 -29.24 6.75 -50.48
N ALA A 34 -30.47 7.09 -50.88
CA ALA A 34 -30.81 8.42 -51.39
C ALA A 34 -31.25 9.42 -50.30
N ALA A 35 -31.64 8.95 -49.11
CA ALA A 35 -32.00 9.81 -47.97
C ALA A 35 -30.76 10.29 -47.18
N ILE A 36 -29.68 9.50 -47.16
CA ILE A 36 -28.43 9.87 -46.48
C ILE A 36 -27.60 10.87 -47.32
N ALA A 37 -27.78 10.89 -48.65
CA ALA A 37 -27.12 11.87 -49.53
C ALA A 37 -27.79 13.26 -49.57
N LEU A 38 -28.96 13.45 -48.93
CA LEU A 38 -29.70 14.74 -48.90
C LEU A 38 -29.61 15.47 -47.56
N LEU A 39 -28.99 14.88 -46.52
CA LEU A 39 -28.70 15.54 -45.24
C LEU A 39 -27.26 16.10 -45.15
N ALA A 40 -26.41 15.83 -46.13
CA ALA A 40 -25.07 16.43 -46.28
C ALA A 40 -25.05 17.70 -47.16
N GLY A 41 -26.22 18.23 -47.54
CA GLY A 41 -26.35 19.32 -48.54
C GLY A 41 -26.95 20.63 -48.07
N ALA A 42 -27.23 20.80 -46.77
CA ALA A 42 -27.89 22.00 -46.25
C ALA A 42 -27.22 22.56 -44.99
N LEU A 43 -25.94 22.93 -45.08
CA LEU A 43 -25.29 23.89 -44.17
C LEU A 43 -23.96 24.40 -44.76
N VAL A 44 -24.02 24.88 -46.01
CA VAL A 44 -23.00 25.77 -46.56
C VAL A 44 -23.75 27.00 -47.05
N LEU A 45 -23.88 28.00 -46.16
CA LEU A 45 -24.05 29.44 -46.42
C LEU A 45 -24.35 30.14 -45.08
N GLY A 46 -23.33 30.19 -44.23
CA GLY A 46 -23.24 31.06 -43.07
C GLY A 46 -21.75 31.24 -42.81
N GLY A 47 -21.17 32.32 -43.31
CA GLY A 47 -19.76 32.62 -43.04
C GLY A 47 -19.49 32.66 -41.53
N PRO A 48 -18.24 32.48 -41.08
CA PRO A 48 -17.92 32.55 -39.67
C PRO A 48 -18.32 33.95 -39.18
N ARG A 49 -19.39 34.02 -38.38
CA ARG A 49 -19.40 35.03 -37.34
C ARG A 49 -18.35 34.54 -36.37
N ALA A 50 -17.27 35.31 -36.26
CA ALA A 50 -16.55 35.36 -35.01
C ALA A 50 -17.59 35.63 -33.93
N VAL A 51 -17.98 34.57 -33.21
CA VAL A 51 -18.34 34.75 -31.83
C VAL A 51 -16.97 34.93 -31.19
N GLU A 52 -16.62 36.18 -30.92
CA GLU A 52 -15.67 36.45 -29.84
C GLU A 52 -16.26 35.72 -28.64
N ALA A 53 -15.75 34.52 -28.34
CA ALA A 53 -15.70 34.11 -26.96
C ALA A 53 -14.90 35.23 -26.30
N GLN A 54 -15.57 36.05 -25.50
CA GLN A 54 -14.86 36.79 -24.47
C GLN A 54 -14.22 35.68 -23.65
N THR A 55 -12.94 35.44 -23.88
CA THR A 55 -12.09 34.81 -22.88
C THR A 55 -12.37 35.59 -21.60
N ALA A 56 -12.93 34.94 -20.58
CA ALA A 56 -12.88 35.52 -19.25
C ALA A 56 -11.41 35.91 -19.04
N GLU A 57 -11.15 37.21 -18.84
CA GLU A 57 -9.79 37.64 -18.51
C GLU A 57 -9.54 37.06 -17.12
N CYS A 58 -8.82 35.93 -17.08
CA CYS A 58 -8.45 35.20 -15.87
C CYS A 58 -7.37 35.93 -15.09
N GLU A 59 -7.61 37.21 -14.83
CA GLU A 59 -6.73 38.07 -14.05
C GLU A 59 -7.09 37.95 -12.56
N ALA A 60 -6.08 37.98 -11.70
CA ALA A 60 -6.27 37.94 -10.26
C ALA A 60 -7.05 39.18 -9.77
N ILE A 61 -8.11 38.95 -9.01
CA ILE A 61 -8.94 40.00 -8.41
C ILE A 61 -8.22 40.59 -7.21
N ASP A 62 -7.95 41.90 -7.24
CA ASP A 62 -7.26 42.58 -6.14
C ASP A 62 -8.16 42.87 -4.94
N LEU A 63 -7.87 42.20 -3.82
CA LEU A 63 -8.50 42.43 -2.52
C LEU A 63 -7.81 43.56 -1.73
N GLY A 64 -6.60 43.97 -2.13
CA GLY A 64 -5.83 45.02 -1.48
C GLY A 64 -5.00 44.53 -0.28
N ALA A 65 -4.63 45.46 0.58
CA ALA A 65 -3.73 45.21 1.70
C ALA A 65 -4.48 44.67 2.93
N LEU A 66 -4.03 43.51 3.42
CA LEU A 66 -4.48 42.92 4.67
C LEU A 66 -4.01 43.77 5.85
N SER A 67 -4.97 44.20 6.67
CA SER A 67 -4.72 44.98 7.87
C SER A 67 -5.03 44.17 9.13
N ALA A 68 -4.42 44.51 10.25
CA ALA A 68 -4.64 43.82 11.52
C ALA A 68 -6.04 44.04 12.12
N GLU A 69 -6.75 45.11 11.73
CA GLU A 69 -8.09 45.43 12.27
C GLU A 69 -9.23 45.04 11.32
N ASP A 70 -8.99 45.08 10.01
CA ASP A 70 -9.96 44.72 8.98
C ASP A 70 -9.42 43.56 8.13
N GLY A 71 -10.13 42.43 8.13
CA GLY A 71 -9.88 41.30 7.23
C GLY A 71 -10.34 41.60 5.80
N LEU A 72 -9.92 40.75 4.87
CA LEU A 72 -10.36 40.79 3.48
C LEU A 72 -11.42 39.71 3.26
N GLU A 73 -12.44 40.03 2.48
CA GLU A 73 -13.51 39.10 2.14
C GLU A 73 -13.82 39.17 0.65
N ALA A 74 -14.14 38.03 0.07
CA ALA A 74 -14.67 37.92 -1.27
C ALA A 74 -15.81 36.89 -1.32
N SER A 75 -16.67 37.02 -2.31
CA SER A 75 -17.66 36.00 -2.62
C SER A 75 -17.84 35.88 -4.12
N GLY A 76 -18.23 34.69 -4.56
CA GLY A 76 -18.41 34.38 -5.96
C GLY A 76 -19.22 33.10 -6.14
N SER A 77 -19.31 32.66 -7.39
CA SER A 77 -19.88 31.37 -7.75
C SER A 77 -18.93 30.70 -8.72
N TRP A 78 -18.72 29.39 -8.58
CA TRP A 78 -18.05 28.59 -9.58
C TRP A 78 -19.05 28.22 -10.68
N THR A 79 -18.78 28.61 -11.91
CA THR A 79 -19.61 28.32 -13.07
C THR A 79 -18.71 27.94 -14.26
N THR A 80 -19.25 27.22 -15.23
CA THR A 80 -18.51 26.81 -16.44
C THR A 80 -18.09 27.98 -17.36
N GLU A 81 -18.43 29.22 -16.99
CA GLU A 81 -17.99 30.44 -17.68
C GLU A 81 -16.76 31.07 -17.00
N ASP A 82 -16.38 30.60 -15.81
CA ASP A 82 -15.22 31.05 -15.05
C ASP A 82 -13.93 30.35 -15.51
N CYS A 83 -12.81 30.79 -14.93
CA CYS A 83 -11.49 30.31 -15.28
C CYS A 83 -11.30 28.85 -14.87
N ASP A 84 -10.50 28.12 -15.64
CA ASP A 84 -10.01 26.81 -15.23
C ASP A 84 -9.10 26.97 -14.00
N SER A 85 -9.23 26.06 -13.03
CA SER A 85 -8.24 25.93 -11.96
C SER A 85 -6.88 25.57 -12.55
N ARG A 86 -5.81 26.21 -12.05
CA ARG A 86 -4.44 25.88 -12.44
C ARG A 86 -4.03 24.50 -11.94
N PHE A 87 -4.58 24.08 -10.81
CA PHE A 87 -4.15 22.88 -10.09
C PHE A 87 -5.15 21.72 -10.19
N ARG A 88 -6.38 21.98 -10.64
CA ARG A 88 -7.43 20.95 -10.73
C ARG A 88 -8.05 20.88 -12.12
N ILE A 89 -7.86 19.74 -12.77
CA ILE A 89 -8.51 19.43 -14.04
C ILE A 89 -10.04 19.44 -13.90
N ASP A 90 -10.72 19.98 -14.89
CA ASP A 90 -12.19 20.08 -14.92
C ASP A 90 -12.81 20.84 -13.75
N SER A 91 -12.08 21.75 -13.09
CA SER A 91 -12.61 22.63 -12.05
C SER A 91 -12.62 24.10 -12.48
N ASP A 92 -13.64 24.84 -12.02
CA ASP A 92 -13.70 26.29 -12.14
C ASP A 92 -12.98 26.94 -10.95
N ALA A 93 -12.33 28.08 -11.16
CA ALA A 93 -11.57 28.77 -10.14
C ALA A 93 -11.66 30.30 -10.23
N HIS A 94 -11.47 30.94 -9.08
CA HIS A 94 -11.28 32.38 -8.94
C HIS A 94 -9.94 32.63 -8.27
N THR A 95 -9.13 33.53 -8.81
CA THR A 95 -7.84 33.92 -8.21
C THR A 95 -7.96 35.30 -7.61
N TYR A 96 -7.52 35.43 -6.35
CA TYR A 96 -7.51 36.67 -5.60
C TYR A 96 -6.09 37.04 -5.23
N ARG A 97 -5.73 38.33 -5.32
CA ARG A 97 -4.43 38.86 -4.85
C ARG A 97 -4.64 39.69 -3.59
N PHE A 98 -3.73 39.58 -2.63
CA PHE A 98 -3.73 40.38 -1.41
C PHE A 98 -2.30 40.71 -0.95
N GLU A 99 -2.12 41.83 -0.25
CA GLU A 99 -0.83 42.26 0.29
C GLU A 99 -0.78 42.11 1.81
N VAL A 100 0.18 41.36 2.32
CA VAL A 100 0.52 41.30 3.75
C VAL A 100 1.47 42.45 4.06
N THR A 101 1.06 43.34 4.97
CA THR A 101 1.83 44.57 5.28
C THR A 101 2.73 44.46 6.51
N ALA A 102 2.52 43.45 7.35
CA ALA A 102 3.29 43.19 8.57
C ALA A 102 3.42 41.68 8.81
N PRO A 103 4.51 41.20 9.43
CA PRO A 103 4.59 39.79 9.77
C PRO A 103 3.53 39.43 10.82
N GLY A 104 2.96 38.23 10.69
CA GLY A 104 2.01 37.72 11.66
C GLY A 104 1.26 36.50 11.17
N ARG A 105 0.54 35.86 12.10
CA ARG A 105 -0.27 34.68 11.78
C ARG A 105 -1.55 35.10 11.07
N VAL A 106 -1.82 34.51 9.91
CA VAL A 106 -2.99 34.80 9.07
C VAL A 106 -3.77 33.51 8.85
N ARG A 107 -5.10 33.64 8.85
CA ARG A 107 -6.04 32.60 8.47
C ARG A 107 -6.74 32.98 7.17
N ILE A 108 -6.80 32.02 6.26
CA ILE A 108 -7.49 32.08 4.98
C ILE A 108 -8.56 30.98 5.01
N GLU A 109 -9.83 31.33 4.89
CA GLU A 109 -10.96 30.39 4.90
C GLU A 109 -11.75 30.53 3.61
N LEU A 110 -12.00 29.43 2.93
CA LEU A 110 -12.90 29.34 1.78
C LEU A 110 -14.00 28.35 2.14
N GLY A 111 -15.24 28.77 2.01
CA GLY A 111 -16.37 27.89 2.31
C GLY A 111 -17.48 27.97 1.30
N SER A 112 -18.23 26.88 1.18
CA SER A 112 -19.39 26.77 0.31
C SER A 112 -20.49 25.91 0.93
N PRO A 113 -21.75 26.36 0.93
CA PRO A 113 -22.86 25.54 1.42
C PRO A 113 -23.22 24.37 0.48
N ASP A 114 -22.83 24.47 -0.80
CA ASP A 114 -23.30 23.59 -1.88
C ASP A 114 -22.16 22.81 -2.55
N ALA A 115 -20.90 23.19 -2.31
CA ALA A 115 -19.72 22.52 -2.83
C ALA A 115 -18.66 22.29 -1.77
N ASP A 116 -17.77 21.37 -2.09
CA ASP A 116 -16.60 20.99 -1.29
C ASP A 116 -15.44 21.84 -1.82
N SER A 117 -15.00 22.79 -1.01
CA SER A 117 -14.06 23.83 -1.45
C SER A 117 -12.64 23.31 -1.48
N HIS A 118 -11.78 23.93 -2.29
CA HIS A 118 -10.34 23.69 -2.26
C HIS A 118 -9.63 25.03 -2.46
N LEU A 119 -8.70 25.33 -1.57
CA LEU A 119 -7.94 26.57 -1.52
C LEU A 119 -6.48 26.31 -1.85
N TYR A 120 -5.89 27.06 -2.77
CA TYR A 120 -4.43 27.12 -2.97
C TYR A 120 -3.91 28.50 -2.61
N LEU A 121 -2.96 28.58 -1.69
CA LEU A 121 -2.19 29.79 -1.39
C LEU A 121 -0.94 29.79 -2.26
N LEU A 122 -0.67 30.92 -2.93
CA LEU A 122 0.45 31.10 -3.84
C LEU A 122 1.24 32.36 -3.49
N THR A 123 2.50 32.38 -3.95
CA THR A 123 3.35 33.58 -4.03
C THR A 123 2.84 34.54 -5.12
N GLU A 124 3.41 35.76 -5.21
CA GLU A 124 3.06 36.72 -6.27
C GLU A 124 3.39 36.20 -7.68
N ASP A 125 4.41 35.35 -7.81
CA ASP A 125 4.81 34.66 -9.05
C ASP A 125 3.98 33.39 -9.35
N GLU A 126 2.85 33.21 -8.66
CA GLU A 126 1.93 32.08 -8.82
C GLU A 126 2.47 30.71 -8.36
N THR A 127 3.64 30.66 -7.72
CA THR A 127 4.18 29.43 -7.12
C THR A 127 3.37 29.03 -5.89
N ARG A 128 2.90 27.77 -5.84
CA ARG A 128 2.12 27.23 -4.72
C ARG A 128 2.93 27.18 -3.43
N ILE A 129 2.35 27.73 -2.36
CA ILE A 129 2.89 27.76 -1.01
C ILE A 129 2.28 26.63 -0.17
N GLU A 130 0.96 26.49 -0.24
CA GLU A 130 0.17 25.57 0.58
C GLU A 130 -1.23 25.44 -0.03
N ASP A 131 -1.94 24.37 0.23
CA ASP A 131 -3.34 24.18 -0.14
C ASP A 131 -4.07 23.39 0.94
N ASP A 132 -5.39 23.51 0.92
CA ASP A 132 -6.26 22.79 1.85
C ASP A 132 -7.66 22.67 1.26
N ASP A 133 -8.32 21.53 1.42
CA ASP A 133 -9.70 21.29 0.98
C ASP A 133 -10.70 21.19 2.15
N ASP A 134 -10.34 20.58 3.27
CA ASP A 134 -11.26 20.26 4.37
C ASP A 134 -10.77 20.67 5.79
N GLY A 135 -9.83 21.61 5.91
CA GLY A 135 -9.33 22.11 7.20
C GLY A 135 -10.21 23.15 7.90
N GLY A 136 -11.33 23.53 7.28
CA GLY A 136 -12.38 24.41 7.77
C GLY A 136 -13.62 23.64 8.26
N ALA A 137 -14.74 24.34 8.44
CA ALA A 137 -15.94 23.71 8.96
C ALA A 137 -16.55 22.71 7.95
N VAL A 138 -16.80 21.47 8.38
CA VAL A 138 -17.43 20.40 7.58
C VAL A 138 -16.54 19.91 6.42
N VAL A 139 -16.56 20.62 5.29
CA VAL A 139 -15.78 20.36 4.06
C VAL A 139 -15.29 21.68 3.45
N ASP A 140 -15.24 22.72 4.28
CA ASP A 140 -14.69 24.01 3.91
C ASP A 140 -13.16 23.97 4.05
N SER A 141 -12.47 24.81 3.29
CA SER A 141 -11.00 24.88 3.29
C SER A 141 -10.49 25.97 4.22
N ARG A 142 -9.36 25.72 4.89
CA ARG A 142 -8.69 26.68 5.78
C ARG A 142 -7.18 26.50 5.80
N ILE A 143 -6.47 27.57 5.46
CA ILE A 143 -5.02 27.69 5.65
C ILE A 143 -4.72 28.64 6.80
N GLU A 144 -3.83 28.26 7.72
CA GLU A 144 -3.39 29.12 8.83
C GLU A 144 -1.87 29.06 9.03
N ARG A 145 -1.17 30.16 8.77
CA ARG A 145 0.30 30.21 8.85
C ARG A 145 0.84 31.58 9.20
N ASP A 146 2.12 31.63 9.55
CA ASP A 146 2.86 32.87 9.73
C ASP A 146 3.27 33.43 8.37
N PHE A 147 2.88 34.67 8.09
CA PHE A 147 3.24 35.39 6.87
C PHE A 147 4.32 36.42 7.14
N VAL A 148 5.17 36.65 6.14
CA VAL A 148 6.06 37.82 6.06
C VAL A 148 5.45 38.87 5.14
N PRO A 149 5.81 40.16 5.28
CA PRO A 149 5.31 41.20 4.38
C PRO A 149 5.61 40.88 2.91
N GLY A 150 4.59 40.97 2.05
CA GLY A 150 4.67 40.58 0.64
C GLY A 150 3.29 40.50 -0.02
N VAL A 151 3.27 40.28 -1.33
CA VAL A 151 2.04 40.04 -2.10
C VAL A 151 1.86 38.53 -2.28
N TYR A 152 0.64 38.07 -2.12
CA TYR A 152 0.26 36.67 -2.20
C TYR A 152 -1.01 36.52 -3.04
N LEU A 153 -1.22 35.33 -3.57
CA LEU A 153 -2.42 34.95 -4.31
C LEU A 153 -3.14 33.82 -3.59
N VAL A 154 -4.46 33.75 -3.77
CA VAL A 154 -5.26 32.59 -3.40
C VAL A 154 -6.08 32.16 -4.60
N GLU A 155 -6.00 30.89 -4.98
CA GLU A 155 -6.93 30.27 -5.91
C GLU A 155 -8.03 29.56 -5.11
N ALA A 156 -9.28 29.99 -5.33
CA ALA A 156 -10.48 29.39 -4.77
C ALA A 156 -11.14 28.48 -5.81
N THR A 157 -11.19 27.18 -5.55
CA THR A 157 -11.77 26.16 -6.43
C THR A 157 -12.52 25.09 -5.64
N THR A 158 -12.85 23.96 -6.27
CA THR A 158 -13.61 22.86 -5.67
C THR A 158 -12.98 21.50 -5.92
N VAL A 159 -13.20 20.56 -4.99
CA VAL A 159 -12.74 19.17 -5.09
C VAL A 159 -13.47 18.40 -6.20
N GLY A 160 -14.79 18.59 -6.31
CA GLY A 160 -15.67 17.81 -7.20
C GLY A 160 -15.72 18.22 -8.68
N GLY A 161 -15.03 19.30 -9.05
CA GLY A 161 -15.03 19.86 -10.40
C GLY A 161 -16.41 20.23 -10.94
N ARG A 162 -16.47 20.53 -12.23
CA ARG A 162 -17.65 21.02 -12.97
C ARG A 162 -18.86 20.07 -12.95
N THR A 163 -18.63 18.81 -12.60
CA THR A 163 -19.69 17.78 -12.58
C THR A 163 -20.76 18.03 -11.52
N ARG A 164 -20.45 18.79 -10.46
CA ARG A 164 -21.43 19.18 -9.42
C ARG A 164 -22.36 20.32 -9.86
N GLY A 165 -22.06 20.99 -10.96
CA GLY A 165 -22.77 22.20 -11.37
C GLY A 165 -22.35 23.41 -10.54
N PRO A 166 -23.01 24.56 -10.73
CA PRO A 166 -22.57 25.80 -10.13
C PRO A 166 -22.80 25.85 -8.62
N ALA A 167 -21.89 26.46 -7.88
CA ALA A 167 -21.96 26.62 -6.43
C ALA A 167 -21.40 27.96 -5.97
N ASP A 168 -22.04 28.57 -4.97
CA ASP A 168 -21.62 29.84 -4.38
C ASP A 168 -20.54 29.60 -3.31
N PHE A 169 -19.60 30.54 -3.16
CA PHE A 169 -18.55 30.49 -2.14
C PHE A 169 -18.30 31.83 -1.47
N THR A 170 -17.67 31.77 -0.30
CA THR A 170 -17.12 32.92 0.42
C THR A 170 -15.67 32.65 0.79
N LEU A 171 -14.80 33.63 0.56
CA LEU A 171 -13.39 33.65 0.97
C LEU A 171 -13.20 34.72 2.05
N SER A 172 -12.49 34.41 3.12
CA SER A 172 -12.07 35.38 4.14
C SER A 172 -10.59 35.24 4.47
N ILE A 173 -9.90 36.36 4.66
CA ILE A 173 -8.47 36.44 5.00
C ILE A 173 -8.31 37.39 6.18
N ARG A 174 -7.76 36.93 7.30
CA ARG A 174 -7.61 37.75 8.52
C ARG A 174 -6.36 37.42 9.32
N TYR A 175 -5.75 38.42 9.96
CA TYR A 175 -4.77 38.15 11.01
C TYR A 175 -5.44 37.49 12.20
N LEU A 176 -4.69 36.60 12.85
CA LEU A 176 -5.05 36.04 14.14
C LEU A 176 -4.33 36.76 15.26
N SER A 177 -5.05 37.00 16.33
CA SER A 177 -4.51 37.60 17.55
C SER A 177 -4.43 36.54 18.64
N GLY A 178 -3.47 36.68 19.55
CA GLY A 178 -3.30 35.75 20.68
C GLY A 178 -2.59 34.44 20.34
N CYS A 179 -1.94 34.33 19.17
CA CYS A 179 -1.19 33.13 18.77
C CYS A 179 0.28 33.13 19.21
N GLU A 180 0.71 34.19 19.90
CA GLU A 180 2.10 34.33 20.33
C GLU A 180 2.36 33.63 21.65
N PRO A 181 3.59 33.10 21.85
CA PRO A 181 3.88 32.34 23.05
C PRO A 181 3.70 33.18 24.32
N ILE A 182 2.97 32.63 25.28
CA ILE A 182 2.75 33.23 26.59
C ILE A 182 3.94 32.88 27.49
N ASP A 183 4.65 33.89 28.01
CA ASP A 183 5.75 33.69 28.96
C ASP A 183 5.22 33.34 30.36
N LEU A 184 5.53 32.12 30.80
CA LEU A 184 5.23 31.61 32.15
C LEU A 184 6.24 32.10 33.19
N GLY A 185 7.42 32.57 32.76
CA GLY A 185 8.48 33.08 33.62
C GLY A 185 9.62 32.08 33.87
N VAL A 186 10.35 32.29 34.97
CA VAL A 186 11.51 31.47 35.36
C VAL A 186 11.06 30.37 36.32
N LEU A 187 11.38 29.11 36.00
CA LEU A 187 11.07 27.96 36.84
C LEU A 187 12.03 27.88 38.03
N GLU A 188 11.50 27.89 39.25
CA GLU A 188 12.28 27.75 40.49
C GLU A 188 12.13 26.33 41.07
N LEU A 189 13.20 25.80 41.70
CA LEU A 189 13.18 24.47 42.32
C LEU A 189 12.12 24.42 43.43
N GLY A 190 11.20 23.46 43.34
CA GLY A 190 10.06 23.32 44.27
C GLY A 190 8.92 24.33 44.06
N GLY A 191 8.96 25.10 42.96
CA GLY A 191 7.85 25.94 42.50
C GLY A 191 7.23 25.40 41.21
N ASP A 192 5.95 25.71 41.03
CA ASP A 192 5.17 25.32 39.85
C ASP A 192 4.86 26.57 39.00
N LEU A 193 5.01 26.47 37.68
CA LEU A 193 4.43 27.41 36.74
C LEU A 193 3.14 26.81 36.20
N THR A 194 2.05 27.58 36.19
CA THR A 194 0.75 27.09 35.73
C THR A 194 0.11 28.01 34.70
N ALA A 195 -0.64 27.41 33.78
CA ALA A 195 -1.51 28.12 32.85
C ALA A 195 -2.81 27.35 32.62
N GLU A 196 -3.88 28.07 32.33
CA GLU A 196 -5.16 27.50 31.95
C GLU A 196 -5.56 28.08 30.59
N GLY A 197 -6.30 27.30 29.81
CA GLY A 197 -6.78 27.74 28.50
C GLY A 197 -7.96 26.95 27.98
N THR A 198 -8.34 27.24 26.75
CA THR A 198 -9.44 26.58 26.07
C THR A 198 -9.10 26.44 24.59
N TRP A 199 -9.16 25.22 24.08
CA TRP A 199 -9.11 24.96 22.65
C TRP A 199 -10.47 25.21 22.03
N SER A 200 -10.51 25.94 20.91
CA SER A 200 -11.74 26.27 20.20
C SER A 200 -11.53 26.28 18.70
N LEU A 201 -12.63 26.18 17.93
CA LEU A 201 -12.59 26.24 16.46
C LEU A 201 -11.99 27.56 15.93
N ASP A 202 -12.23 28.64 16.65
CA ASP A 202 -11.77 29.98 16.28
C ASP A 202 -10.34 30.28 16.73
N GLY A 203 -9.81 29.49 17.68
CA GLY A 203 -8.48 29.65 18.26
C GLY A 203 -7.34 29.38 17.28
N CYS A 204 -6.12 29.69 17.71
CA CYS A 204 -4.91 29.46 16.93
C CYS A 204 -4.70 27.97 16.67
N GLY A 205 -4.17 27.63 15.50
CA GLY A 205 -3.81 26.27 15.16
C GLY A 205 -2.48 25.84 15.81
N SER A 206 -2.23 24.56 15.89
CA SER A 206 -0.88 24.05 16.15
C SER A 206 0.05 24.45 15.00
N ARG A 207 1.31 24.73 15.35
CA ARG A 207 2.41 24.94 14.40
C ARG A 207 3.13 23.62 14.07
N ILE A 208 2.83 22.56 14.82
CA ILE A 208 3.47 21.26 14.75
C ILE A 208 2.55 20.24 14.06
N VAL A 209 1.24 20.31 14.32
CA VAL A 209 0.23 19.38 13.80
C VAL A 209 -0.89 20.16 13.09
N SER A 210 -0.95 20.02 11.77
CA SER A 210 -1.94 20.70 10.92
C SER A 210 -3.36 20.37 11.35
N ARG A 211 -4.27 21.37 11.32
CA ARG A 211 -5.70 21.23 11.68
C ARG A 211 -6.00 20.96 13.16
N HIS A 212 -5.03 21.09 14.06
CA HIS A 212 -5.29 21.06 15.52
C HIS A 212 -5.35 22.48 16.10
N PRO A 213 -6.13 22.75 17.16
CA PRO A 213 -6.02 23.98 17.93
C PRO A 213 -4.80 23.94 18.86
N ALA A 214 -4.16 25.07 19.14
CA ALA A 214 -3.03 25.11 20.08
C ALA A 214 -2.87 26.43 20.82
N HIS A 215 -2.25 26.31 21.99
CA HIS A 215 -1.70 27.42 22.78
C HIS A 215 -0.21 27.22 22.92
N ASN A 216 0.54 28.32 22.82
CA ASN A 216 2.00 28.31 22.91
C ASN A 216 2.44 29.01 24.19
N TYR A 217 3.40 28.43 24.89
CA TYR A 217 3.95 28.94 26.15
C TYR A 217 5.46 28.92 26.13
N THR A 218 6.10 29.78 26.92
CA THR A 218 7.55 29.72 27.14
C THR A 218 7.88 29.73 28.62
N PHE A 219 8.99 29.10 29.00
CA PHE A 219 9.56 29.22 30.34
C PHE A 219 11.09 29.21 30.29
N THR A 220 11.72 29.80 31.30
CA THR A 220 13.18 29.80 31.45
C THR A 220 13.60 28.87 32.59
N LEU A 221 14.51 27.94 32.30
CA LEU A 221 15.17 27.11 33.30
C LEU A 221 16.53 27.71 33.66
N PRO A 222 16.78 28.14 34.92
CA PRO A 222 17.96 28.93 35.26
C PRO A 222 19.26 28.10 35.38
N GLN A 223 19.17 26.80 35.58
CA GLN A 223 20.30 25.86 35.64
C GLN A 223 19.82 24.46 35.23
N ASP A 224 20.74 23.57 34.89
CA ASP A 224 20.42 22.20 34.48
C ASP A 224 19.59 21.49 35.56
N GLY A 225 18.53 20.79 35.14
CA GLY A 225 17.62 20.13 36.08
C GLY A 225 16.54 19.30 35.40
N ARG A 226 15.91 18.44 36.19
CA ARG A 226 14.80 17.60 35.75
C ARG A 226 13.47 18.36 35.85
N VAL A 227 12.76 18.45 34.74
CA VAL A 227 11.49 19.18 34.62
C VAL A 227 10.38 18.20 34.29
N LEU A 228 9.26 18.31 34.99
CA LEU A 228 8.01 17.62 34.74
C LEU A 228 6.98 18.62 34.22
N ILE A 229 6.35 18.31 33.09
CA ILE A 229 5.33 19.14 32.46
C ILE A 229 4.08 18.28 32.33
N ASP A 230 2.98 18.68 32.97
CA ASP A 230 1.68 18.04 32.89
C ASP A 230 0.72 18.92 32.08
N LEU A 231 -0.03 18.32 31.16
CA LEU A 231 -1.14 18.97 30.46
C LEU A 231 -2.39 18.14 30.67
N THR A 232 -3.38 18.72 31.35
CA THR A 232 -4.61 18.01 31.73
C THR A 232 -5.86 18.68 31.17
N SER A 233 -6.84 17.87 30.80
CA SER A 233 -8.15 18.34 30.31
C SER A 233 -9.28 17.42 30.82
N GLU A 234 -10.45 17.98 31.12
CA GLU A 234 -11.64 17.17 31.47
C GLU A 234 -12.41 16.73 30.21
N ASP A 235 -12.53 17.62 29.23
CA ASP A 235 -13.38 17.45 28.04
C ASP A 235 -12.57 17.26 26.73
N GLY A 236 -11.26 17.45 26.76
CA GLY A 236 -10.34 17.33 25.63
C GLY A 236 -9.39 16.15 25.74
N ASP A 237 -8.67 15.91 24.65
CA ASP A 237 -7.62 14.89 24.56
C ASP A 237 -6.28 15.61 24.33
N PRO A 238 -5.52 15.93 25.41
CA PRO A 238 -4.36 16.81 25.33
C PRO A 238 -3.19 16.17 24.56
N VAL A 239 -2.40 17.03 23.90
CA VAL A 239 -1.10 16.70 23.33
C VAL A 239 -0.13 17.80 23.72
N LEU A 240 1.03 17.41 24.25
CA LEU A 240 2.06 18.29 24.75
C LEU A 240 3.31 18.15 23.90
N SER A 241 3.91 19.27 23.47
CA SER A 241 5.23 19.31 22.84
C SER A 241 6.14 20.29 23.57
N LEU A 242 7.40 19.91 23.75
CA LEU A 242 8.47 20.70 24.36
C LEU A 242 9.58 20.91 23.33
N ALA A 243 10.03 22.14 23.16
CA ALA A 243 11.12 22.51 22.28
C ALA A 243 12.08 23.51 22.94
N SER A 244 13.28 23.66 22.39
CA SER A 244 14.14 24.82 22.65
C SER A 244 14.68 25.42 21.35
N PRO A 245 15.01 26.73 21.33
CA PRO A 245 15.57 27.36 20.14
C PRO A 245 16.86 26.71 19.60
N GLU A 246 17.64 26.07 20.49
CA GLU A 246 18.93 25.46 20.13
C GLU A 246 18.80 24.01 19.66
N ARG A 247 17.79 23.28 20.15
CA ARG A 247 17.64 21.83 19.93
C ARG A 247 16.43 21.47 19.08
N GLY A 248 15.60 22.43 18.72
CA GLY A 248 14.29 22.14 18.13
C GLY A 248 13.38 21.44 19.14
N VAL A 249 12.51 20.56 18.66
CA VAL A 249 11.62 19.75 19.50
C VAL A 249 12.45 18.75 20.31
N ILE A 250 12.26 18.77 21.63
CA ILE A 250 12.95 17.93 22.62
C ILE A 250 12.11 16.69 22.96
N GLY A 251 10.79 16.83 22.97
CA GLY A 251 9.89 15.72 23.24
C GLY A 251 8.44 16.11 23.05
N ALA A 252 7.58 15.14 22.78
CA ALA A 252 6.14 15.30 22.73
C ALA A 252 5.46 14.07 23.36
N ASN A 253 4.26 14.25 23.88
CA ASN A 253 3.49 13.20 24.54
C ASN A 253 2.00 13.58 24.56
N ASP A 254 1.10 12.60 24.45
CA ASP A 254 -0.35 12.76 24.44
C ASP A 254 -1.04 12.05 25.61
N ASP A 255 -0.55 10.89 26.06
CA ASP A 255 -1.21 10.06 27.09
C ASP A 255 -0.31 9.64 28.27
N GLY A 256 0.81 10.34 28.51
CA GLY A 256 1.79 10.01 29.56
C GLY A 256 1.40 10.40 30.99
N GLY A 257 0.25 11.06 31.17
CA GLY A 257 -0.33 11.50 32.44
C GLY A 257 -1.41 10.54 32.96
N ALA A 258 -2.24 10.99 33.90
CA ALA A 258 -3.34 10.17 34.40
C ALA A 258 -4.51 10.14 33.41
N GLY A 259 -4.94 8.96 32.96
CA GLY A 259 -6.01 8.84 31.96
C GLY A 259 -5.49 9.16 30.57
N ILE A 260 -6.15 10.07 29.84
CA ILE A 260 -5.70 10.56 28.52
C ILE A 260 -4.89 11.85 28.62
N ASN A 261 -4.39 12.20 29.81
CA ASN A 261 -3.65 13.43 30.01
C ASN A 261 -2.21 13.27 29.53
N SER A 262 -1.55 14.37 29.15
CA SER A 262 -0.16 14.32 28.66
C SER A 262 0.86 14.68 29.73
N ARG A 263 2.05 14.09 29.64
CA ARG A 263 3.17 14.36 30.54
C ARG A 263 4.52 14.27 29.82
N ILE A 264 5.39 15.24 30.06
CA ILE A 264 6.81 15.18 29.68
C ILE A 264 7.67 15.29 30.93
N GLU A 265 8.56 14.33 31.16
CA GLU A 265 9.61 14.41 32.18
C GLU A 265 11.00 14.29 31.54
N SER A 266 11.78 15.38 31.58
CA SER A 266 13.06 15.46 30.89
C SER A 266 14.14 16.16 31.71
N TYR A 267 15.40 15.76 31.51
CA TYR A 267 16.56 16.49 32.03
C TYR A 267 16.97 17.56 31.03
N LEU A 268 16.85 18.82 31.45
CA LEU A 268 16.99 19.98 30.60
C LEU A 268 18.20 20.81 31.07
N PRO A 269 19.14 21.15 30.18
CA PRO A 269 20.13 22.20 30.45
C PRO A 269 19.48 23.55 30.73
N ALA A 270 20.22 24.45 31.38
CA ALA A 270 19.81 25.84 31.56
C ALA A 270 19.46 26.48 30.20
N GLY A 271 18.29 27.12 30.07
CA GLY A 271 17.86 27.69 28.79
C GLY A 271 16.41 28.16 28.73
N LEU A 272 16.04 28.64 27.54
CA LEU A 272 14.67 29.01 27.19
C LEU A 272 13.99 27.84 26.49
N TYR A 273 12.76 27.56 26.89
CA TYR A 273 11.95 26.46 26.38
C TYR A 273 10.61 26.96 25.86
N LEU A 274 10.12 26.33 24.80
CA LEU A 274 8.80 26.53 24.20
C LEU A 274 7.96 25.28 24.48
N ILE A 275 6.71 25.48 24.89
CA ILE A 275 5.72 24.43 25.06
C ILE A 275 4.58 24.72 24.08
N GLU A 276 4.17 23.73 23.30
CA GLU A 276 2.90 23.76 22.59
C GLU A 276 1.92 22.81 23.28
N ALA A 277 0.76 23.36 23.67
CA ALA A 277 -0.37 22.62 24.21
C ALA A 277 -1.45 22.53 23.13
N THR A 278 -1.63 21.34 22.56
CA THR A 278 -2.58 21.04 21.49
C THR A 278 -3.42 19.83 21.85
N THR A 279 -4.11 19.24 20.87
CA THR A 279 -5.08 18.17 21.10
C THR A 279 -4.90 17.01 20.14
N TYR A 280 -5.24 15.79 20.56
CA TYR A 280 -5.05 14.58 19.76
C TYR A 280 -6.03 14.50 18.58
N ARG A 281 -7.31 14.82 18.80
CA ARG A 281 -8.26 14.96 17.68
C ARG A 281 -8.10 16.30 17.00
N GLU A 282 -8.30 16.30 15.68
CA GLU A 282 -8.41 17.50 14.87
C GLU A 282 -9.54 18.39 15.36
N ARG A 283 -9.42 19.68 15.04
CA ARG A 283 -10.27 20.76 15.53
C ARG A 283 -11.77 20.47 15.37
N ASP A 284 -12.19 19.86 14.27
CA ASP A 284 -13.60 19.59 13.95
C ASP A 284 -14.15 18.28 14.55
N LEU A 285 -13.28 17.47 15.14
CA LEU A 285 -13.62 16.19 15.81
C LEU A 285 -13.57 16.30 17.34
N GLN A 286 -13.10 17.44 17.86
CA GLN A 286 -13.15 17.80 19.28
C GLN A 286 -14.53 18.38 19.64
N PRO A 287 -14.95 18.37 20.92
CA PRO A 287 -16.00 19.27 21.38
C PRO A 287 -15.71 20.71 20.93
N LEU A 288 -16.76 21.48 20.60
CA LEU A 288 -16.65 22.87 20.09
C LEU A 288 -15.74 23.78 20.95
N SER A 289 -15.55 23.41 22.22
CA SER A 289 -14.67 24.05 23.18
C SER A 289 -14.27 23.02 24.24
N SER A 290 -12.97 22.83 24.49
CA SER A 290 -12.42 21.99 25.57
C SER A 290 -11.39 22.78 26.37
N ASP A 291 -11.46 22.71 27.71
CA ASP A 291 -10.55 23.40 28.61
C ASP A 291 -9.26 22.61 28.84
N PHE A 292 -8.21 23.28 29.34
CA PHE A 292 -7.00 22.60 29.79
C PHE A 292 -6.28 23.37 30.90
N GLU A 293 -5.48 22.64 31.67
CA GLU A 293 -4.51 23.14 32.65
C GLU A 293 -3.12 22.60 32.29
N LEU A 294 -2.12 23.49 32.24
CA LEU A 294 -0.71 23.19 32.04
C LEU A 294 0.04 23.48 33.35
N VAL A 295 0.86 22.53 33.81
CA VAL A 295 1.71 22.68 34.99
C VAL A 295 3.15 22.27 34.69
N VAL A 296 4.11 23.16 34.95
CA VAL A 296 5.55 22.92 34.80
C VAL A 296 6.21 22.90 36.18
N ARG A 297 6.90 21.82 36.54
CA ARG A 297 7.57 21.62 37.83
C ARG A 297 9.03 21.28 37.64
N TRP A 298 9.87 21.74 38.55
CA TRP A 298 11.25 21.29 38.66
C TRP A 298 11.37 20.27 39.79
N LEU A 299 11.73 19.03 39.44
CA LEU A 299 11.85 17.92 40.36
C LEU A 299 13.18 17.96 41.15
N ASP A 300 13.10 17.63 42.44
CA ASP A 300 14.28 17.43 43.29
C ASP A 300 14.83 16.00 43.10
N GLU A 301 16.05 15.92 42.55
CA GLU A 301 16.70 14.65 42.20
C GLU A 301 16.93 13.71 43.40
N GLU A 302 17.06 14.22 44.64
CA GLU A 302 17.23 13.36 45.82
C GLU A 302 15.94 12.61 46.22
N GLU A 303 14.75 13.09 45.84
CA GLU A 303 13.47 12.41 46.13
C GLU A 303 13.07 11.40 45.03
N THR A 304 13.50 11.61 43.78
CA THR A 304 13.17 10.72 42.63
C THR A 304 14.04 9.44 42.59
N GLN A 305 15.21 9.42 43.25
CA GLN A 305 16.19 8.33 43.26
C GLN A 305 15.85 7.08 44.10
N ARG A 306 14.57 6.79 44.39
CA ARG A 306 14.16 5.57 45.14
C ARG A 306 13.52 4.48 44.30
N GLY A 307 13.55 4.58 42.96
CA GLY A 307 12.94 3.61 42.03
C GLY A 307 13.88 3.17 40.91
N TYR A 308 13.36 2.35 40.01
CA TYR A 308 13.97 1.97 38.73
C TYR A 308 13.49 2.97 37.66
N ASP A 309 14.39 3.61 36.91
CA ASP A 309 14.06 4.58 35.84
C ASP A 309 14.93 4.26 34.63
N LEU A 310 14.50 3.28 33.84
CA LEU A 310 15.17 2.87 32.62
C LEU A 310 14.81 3.81 31.48
N LYS A 311 15.83 4.36 30.78
CA LYS A 311 15.63 5.24 29.63
C LYS A 311 16.54 4.91 28.46
N VAL A 312 16.06 5.20 27.26
CA VAL A 312 16.91 5.31 26.06
C VAL A 312 17.72 6.61 26.19
N GLU A 313 19.04 6.50 26.29
CA GLU A 313 19.94 7.62 26.53
C GLU A 313 20.56 8.20 25.25
N ALA A 314 20.69 7.38 24.21
CA ALA A 314 21.28 7.78 22.94
C ALA A 314 20.76 6.91 21.79
N ILE A 315 20.58 7.53 20.63
CA ILE A 315 20.29 6.86 19.36
C ILE A 315 21.30 7.33 18.33
N HIS A 316 21.90 6.38 17.61
CA HIS A 316 22.77 6.62 16.47
C HIS A 316 22.14 6.09 15.18
N THR A 317 22.00 6.98 14.20
CA THR A 317 21.67 6.68 12.80
C THR A 317 22.54 7.53 11.89
N PRO A 318 22.65 7.18 10.59
CA PRO A 318 23.07 8.12 9.57
C PRO A 318 22.17 9.36 9.57
N ASP A 319 22.74 10.53 9.29
CA ASP A 319 21.99 11.79 9.14
C ASP A 319 21.31 11.88 7.75
N LEU A 320 21.81 11.10 6.79
CA LEU A 320 21.34 10.99 5.42
C LEU A 320 21.18 9.51 5.05
N VAL A 321 20.05 9.15 4.45
CA VAL A 321 19.68 7.77 4.13
C VAL A 321 19.12 7.72 2.71
N ILE A 322 19.39 6.65 1.97
CA ILE A 322 18.90 6.51 0.59
C ILE A 322 17.51 5.87 0.61
N ALA A 323 16.56 6.46 -0.13
CA ALA A 323 15.22 5.92 -0.27
C ALA A 323 15.25 4.48 -0.81
N GLY A 324 14.78 3.51 -0.02
CA GLY A 324 14.72 2.09 -0.37
C GLY A 324 15.94 1.25 0.03
N GLU A 325 16.96 1.84 0.67
CA GLU A 325 18.09 1.08 1.23
C GLU A 325 17.94 0.82 2.74
N PRO A 326 18.40 -0.34 3.25
CA PRO A 326 18.43 -0.63 4.67
C PRO A 326 19.56 0.13 5.38
N PHE A 327 19.31 0.58 6.61
CA PHE A 327 20.30 1.21 7.48
C PHE A 327 20.14 0.79 8.94
N ALA A 328 21.24 0.81 9.69
CA ALA A 328 21.25 0.44 11.10
C ALA A 328 20.85 1.59 12.04
N ILE A 329 20.17 1.24 13.13
CA ILE A 329 19.82 2.11 14.25
C ILE A 329 20.46 1.52 15.50
N ASP A 330 21.50 2.18 15.99
CA ASP A 330 22.17 1.81 17.23
C ASP A 330 21.60 2.63 18.40
N TYR A 331 21.55 2.07 19.59
CA TYR A 331 20.99 2.75 20.75
C TYR A 331 21.69 2.34 22.05
N ARG A 332 21.58 3.22 23.05
CA ARG A 332 22.05 2.97 24.42
C ARG A 332 20.91 3.15 25.41
N VAL A 333 20.79 2.21 26.35
CA VAL A 333 19.84 2.24 27.46
C VAL A 333 20.59 2.43 28.78
N GLY A 334 20.06 3.26 29.68
CA GLY A 334 20.62 3.51 31.00
C GLY A 334 19.58 3.39 32.10
N ASN A 335 20.01 2.98 33.30
CA ASN A 335 19.19 2.97 34.51
C ASN A 335 19.52 4.21 35.37
N LEU A 336 18.63 5.19 35.34
CA LEU A 336 18.77 6.49 36.00
C LEU A 336 18.42 6.44 37.50
N GLY A 337 17.72 5.38 37.92
CA GLY A 337 17.34 5.15 39.31
C GLY A 337 18.42 4.47 40.16
N LEU A 338 19.45 3.89 39.52
CA LEU A 338 20.58 3.17 40.15
C LEU A 338 20.18 2.00 41.08
N GLY A 339 18.89 1.63 41.12
CA GLY A 339 18.34 0.50 41.88
C GLY A 339 18.08 -0.73 41.00
N ASP A 340 17.94 -1.89 41.65
CA ASP A 340 17.51 -3.12 41.00
C ASP A 340 16.03 -3.02 40.59
N LEU A 341 15.62 -3.85 39.61
CA LEU A 341 14.21 -4.03 39.25
C LEU A 341 13.38 -4.50 40.46
N PRO A 342 12.07 -4.23 40.48
CA PRO A 342 11.26 -4.43 41.67
C PRO A 342 11.17 -5.89 42.13
N ASP A 343 11.25 -6.86 41.21
CA ASP A 343 11.10 -8.30 41.52
C ASP A 343 12.04 -9.21 40.71
N ASP A 344 12.34 -10.39 41.26
CA ASP A 344 13.06 -11.47 40.58
C ASP A 344 12.20 -12.01 39.42
N GLY A 345 12.46 -11.57 38.19
CA GLY A 345 11.71 -11.97 36.99
C GLY A 345 11.20 -10.81 36.14
N SER A 346 11.27 -9.57 36.63
CA SER A 346 11.03 -8.38 35.82
C SER A 346 11.96 -8.34 34.61
N TYR A 347 11.45 -7.88 33.48
CA TYR A 347 12.19 -7.86 32.22
C TYR A 347 11.85 -6.62 31.39
N THR A 348 12.73 -6.29 30.45
CA THR A 348 12.55 -5.17 29.54
C THR A 348 12.88 -5.59 28.11
N PHE A 349 12.31 -4.88 27.12
CA PHE A 349 12.67 -4.99 25.71
C PHE A 349 12.67 -3.59 25.08
N ALA A 350 13.50 -3.40 24.05
CA ALA A 350 13.55 -2.16 23.25
C ALA A 350 12.80 -2.35 21.93
N TYR A 351 12.41 -1.28 21.27
CA TYR A 351 11.80 -1.34 19.94
C TYR A 351 12.10 -0.09 19.10
N ALA A 352 11.88 -0.10 17.79
CA ALA A 352 12.01 1.08 16.93
C ALA A 352 10.69 1.49 16.22
N ARG A 353 10.56 2.71 15.67
CA ARG A 353 9.44 3.19 14.80
C ARG A 353 9.88 4.29 13.79
N GLY A 354 9.08 4.59 12.75
CA GLY A 354 9.33 5.62 11.71
C GLY A 354 8.04 5.99 10.93
N PRO A 355 8.02 7.09 10.15
CA PRO A 355 6.80 7.76 9.65
C PRO A 355 6.08 7.03 8.51
N ARG A 356 6.81 6.32 7.66
CA ARG A 356 6.27 5.50 6.58
C ARG A 356 7.05 4.21 6.52
N TRP A 357 6.78 3.40 7.52
CA TRP A 357 7.29 2.06 7.63
C TRP A 357 6.67 1.18 6.56
N VAL A 358 7.56 0.61 5.75
CA VAL A 358 7.34 -0.73 5.24
C VAL A 358 8.37 -1.57 5.99
N THR A 359 8.03 -1.97 7.20
CA THR A 359 8.47 -3.31 7.63
C THR A 359 7.78 -4.27 6.66
N ASP A 360 8.47 -5.35 6.26
CA ASP A 360 7.78 -6.44 5.56
C ASP A 360 6.60 -6.98 6.42
N GLU A 361 6.57 -6.61 7.71
CA GLU A 361 5.53 -6.81 8.72
C GLU A 361 4.49 -5.67 8.78
N GLY A 362 3.31 -5.91 8.23
CA GLY A 362 2.06 -5.27 8.61
C GLY A 362 1.75 -5.51 10.09
N GLU A 363 2.12 -4.51 10.90
CA GLU A 363 1.89 -4.45 12.35
C GLU A 363 2.57 -5.56 13.17
N ASP A 364 3.88 -5.43 13.37
CA ASP A 364 4.41 -5.34 14.73
C ASP A 364 5.68 -4.49 14.76
N ILE A 365 5.94 -3.89 15.92
CA ILE A 365 7.02 -2.94 16.13
C ILE A 365 8.33 -3.75 16.30
N PRO A 366 9.37 -3.62 15.44
CA PRO A 366 10.70 -4.20 15.58
C PRO A 366 11.19 -4.03 17.01
N ALA A 367 11.23 -5.15 17.72
CA ALA A 367 11.63 -5.22 19.12
C ALA A 367 12.96 -5.94 19.24
N SER A 368 13.70 -5.67 20.32
CA SER A 368 14.91 -6.40 20.65
C SER A 368 14.55 -7.89 20.75
N PRO A 369 15.37 -8.78 20.15
CA PRO A 369 15.01 -10.18 19.95
C PRO A 369 14.85 -10.95 21.28
N GLU A 370 15.42 -10.44 22.37
CA GLU A 370 15.37 -11.06 23.68
C GLU A 370 15.02 -10.04 24.77
N ARG A 371 14.22 -10.48 25.74
CA ARG A 371 13.91 -9.71 26.96
C ARG A 371 15.10 -9.80 27.91
N TRP A 372 15.55 -8.67 28.48
CA TRP A 372 16.68 -8.67 29.42
C TRP A 372 16.32 -8.11 30.79
N GLN A 373 17.12 -8.44 31.81
CA GLN A 373 17.00 -7.85 33.14
C GLN A 373 17.76 -6.52 33.21
N ALA A 374 17.11 -5.48 33.72
CA ALA A 374 17.73 -4.17 33.82
C ALA A 374 18.96 -4.20 34.74
N GLY A 375 20.06 -3.62 34.27
CA GLY A 375 21.29 -3.42 35.04
C GLY A 375 21.67 -1.95 35.09
N VAL A 376 22.95 -1.63 34.91
CA VAL A 376 23.45 -0.25 35.04
C VAL A 376 23.25 0.55 33.74
N SER A 377 23.81 0.08 32.62
CA SER A 377 23.64 0.68 31.29
C SER A 377 24.16 -0.27 30.22
N TYR A 378 23.46 -0.35 29.09
CA TYR A 378 23.76 -1.25 27.97
C TYR A 378 23.69 -0.54 26.63
N HIS A 379 24.43 -1.02 25.62
CA HIS A 379 24.41 -0.49 24.25
C HIS A 379 24.32 -1.61 23.22
N SER A 380 23.70 -1.33 22.07
CA SER A 380 23.58 -2.25 20.94
C SER A 380 24.87 -2.33 20.10
N ASP A 381 25.60 -1.22 20.01
CA ASP A 381 26.86 -1.13 19.26
C ASP A 381 27.89 -0.21 19.96
N ALA A 382 29.16 -0.39 19.63
CA ALA A 382 30.27 0.41 20.15
C ALA A 382 30.14 1.92 19.87
N VAL A 383 29.45 2.31 18.79
CA VAL A 383 29.22 3.73 18.43
C VAL A 383 28.40 4.48 19.48
N THR A 384 27.45 3.81 20.15
CA THR A 384 26.63 4.41 21.21
C THR A 384 27.18 4.18 22.62
N ALA A 385 28.33 3.52 22.76
CA ALA A 385 28.94 3.19 24.05
C ALA A 385 29.30 4.44 24.89
N SER A 386 29.17 4.30 26.21
CA SER A 386 29.66 5.24 27.22
C SER A 386 30.71 4.57 28.12
N ALA A 387 31.37 5.36 28.98
CA ALA A 387 32.35 4.86 29.94
C ALA A 387 31.79 3.85 30.96
N THR A 388 30.46 3.80 31.11
CA THR A 388 29.75 2.98 32.11
C THR A 388 28.81 1.95 31.50
N SER A 389 28.65 1.93 30.18
CA SER A 389 27.77 0.98 29.48
C SER A 389 28.50 -0.28 29.02
N VAL A 390 27.78 -1.39 28.88
CA VAL A 390 28.33 -2.69 28.42
C VAL A 390 27.47 -3.26 27.29
N ALA A 391 28.07 -3.86 26.27
CA ALA A 391 27.33 -4.60 25.24
C ALA A 391 26.80 -5.92 25.83
N ILE A 392 25.54 -6.25 25.52
CA ILE A 392 24.91 -7.53 25.88
C ILE A 392 24.25 -8.13 24.63
N GLY A 393 24.01 -9.45 24.61
CA GLY A 393 23.51 -10.12 23.40
C GLY A 393 22.05 -9.80 23.08
N GLU A 394 21.32 -9.36 24.09
CA GLU A 394 19.90 -9.03 24.08
C GLU A 394 19.62 -7.66 23.46
N LEU A 395 20.60 -6.75 23.42
CA LEU A 395 20.53 -5.49 22.66
C LEU A 395 21.30 -5.62 21.35
N GLN A 396 20.58 -5.56 20.23
CA GLN A 396 21.14 -5.58 18.88
C GLN A 396 20.66 -4.34 18.13
N SER A 397 21.42 -3.88 17.13
CA SER A 397 21.02 -2.76 16.30
C SER A 397 19.76 -3.12 15.49
N PHE A 398 18.82 -2.18 15.38
CA PHE A 398 17.68 -2.36 14.48
C PHE A 398 18.11 -2.06 13.05
N GLU A 399 17.48 -2.69 12.06
CA GLU A 399 17.66 -2.37 10.64
C GLU A 399 16.35 -1.81 10.08
N LEU A 400 16.40 -0.72 9.32
CA LEU A 400 15.23 -0.03 8.79
C LEU A 400 15.42 0.36 7.32
N THR A 401 14.33 0.37 6.54
CA THR A 401 14.27 0.94 5.18
C THR A 401 13.15 1.99 5.09
N ILE A 402 13.43 3.15 4.49
CA ILE A 402 12.41 4.20 4.24
C ILE A 402 12.32 4.42 2.74
N ARG A 403 11.10 4.37 2.16
CA ARG A 403 10.91 4.39 0.71
C ARG A 403 10.61 5.77 0.13
N ASP A 404 10.08 6.67 0.94
CA ASP A 404 9.70 8.00 0.48
C ASP A 404 10.81 9.01 0.81
N PRO A 405 11.28 9.80 -0.17
CA PRO A 405 12.28 10.83 0.05
C PRO A 405 11.71 12.01 0.85
N GLY A 406 12.60 12.80 1.42
CA GLY A 406 12.32 13.97 2.23
C GLY A 406 12.75 13.81 3.70
N PRO A 407 12.51 14.82 4.53
CA PRO A 407 12.76 14.75 5.96
C PRO A 407 11.96 13.61 6.60
N ALA A 408 12.63 12.77 7.38
CA ALA A 408 12.01 11.66 8.10
C ALA A 408 12.54 11.57 9.53
N TRP A 409 12.04 10.57 10.27
CA TRP A 409 12.43 10.33 11.65
C TRP A 409 12.46 8.84 11.97
N VAL A 410 13.21 8.50 13.01
CA VAL A 410 13.16 7.21 13.69
C VAL A 410 12.87 7.43 15.17
N PHE A 411 12.17 6.49 15.78
CA PHE A 411 11.90 6.41 17.22
C PHE A 411 12.53 5.14 17.75
N VAL A 412 13.09 5.17 18.95
CA VAL A 412 13.47 3.96 19.70
C VAL A 412 12.79 4.02 21.07
N GLY A 413 11.98 3.02 21.36
CA GLY A 413 11.24 2.86 22.62
C GLY A 413 11.77 1.70 23.46
N LEU A 414 11.28 1.63 24.70
CA LEU A 414 11.67 0.70 25.74
C LEU A 414 10.47 0.46 26.66
N TYR A 415 10.09 -0.80 26.85
CA TYR A 415 9.10 -1.19 27.85
C TYR A 415 9.75 -1.96 29.00
N LEU A 416 9.19 -1.81 30.20
CA LEU A 416 9.55 -2.57 31.40
C LEU A 416 8.30 -3.24 31.98
N PHE A 417 8.41 -4.53 32.25
CA PHE A 417 7.35 -5.34 32.86
C PHE A 417 7.81 -5.97 34.16
N ASP A 418 6.88 -6.24 35.06
CA ASP A 418 7.12 -7.09 36.22
C ASP A 418 7.10 -8.59 35.86
N ALA A 419 7.24 -9.44 36.88
CA ALA A 419 7.26 -10.89 36.69
C ALA A 419 5.88 -11.50 36.32
N ASP A 420 4.80 -10.73 36.45
CA ASP A 420 3.43 -11.12 36.13
C ASP A 420 2.95 -10.50 34.78
N ASP A 421 3.89 -9.96 33.97
CA ASP A 421 3.64 -9.25 32.71
C ASP A 421 2.82 -7.95 32.85
N GLU A 422 2.80 -7.32 34.03
CA GLU A 422 2.22 -5.99 34.21
C GLU A 422 3.24 -4.90 33.82
N GLU A 423 2.81 -3.94 32.98
CA GLU A 423 3.67 -2.84 32.55
C GLU A 423 3.99 -1.92 33.73
N LEU A 424 5.28 -1.73 33.98
CA LEU A 424 5.79 -0.88 35.04
C LEU A 424 6.22 0.50 34.55
N ALA A 425 6.81 0.58 33.36
CA ALA A 425 7.29 1.83 32.77
C ALA A 425 7.54 1.71 31.27
N TRP A 426 7.47 2.85 30.58
CA TRP A 426 7.83 2.99 29.17
C TRP A 426 8.67 4.26 28.93
N ASN A 427 9.62 4.20 28.01
CA ASN A 427 10.41 5.34 27.58
C ASN A 427 10.82 5.24 26.11
N GLY A 428 10.99 6.37 25.42
CA GLY A 428 11.67 6.37 24.11
C GLY A 428 12.13 7.73 23.64
N VAL A 429 12.90 7.75 22.55
CA VAL A 429 13.55 8.93 21.98
C VAL A 429 13.42 8.92 20.45
N TRP A 430 13.31 10.10 19.85
CA TRP A 430 13.23 10.29 18.40
C TRP A 430 14.56 10.84 17.84
N ARG A 431 14.86 10.52 16.59
CA ARG A 431 15.96 11.11 15.82
C ARG A 431 15.50 11.42 14.40
N ASN A 432 15.74 12.64 13.95
CA ASN A 432 15.46 13.06 12.57
C ASN A 432 16.60 12.64 11.64
N LEU A 433 16.26 12.39 10.39
CA LEU A 433 17.18 12.09 9.29
C LEU A 433 16.63 12.64 7.98
N MET A 434 17.47 12.74 6.96
CA MET A 434 17.04 13.08 5.61
C MET A 434 17.04 11.83 4.73
N VAL A 435 15.93 11.57 4.03
CA VAL A 435 15.85 10.52 3.02
C VAL A 435 16.04 11.17 1.65
N VAL A 436 17.05 10.75 0.90
CA VAL A 436 17.32 11.31 -0.43
C VAL A 436 17.05 10.31 -1.55
N THR A 437 16.63 10.84 -2.69
CA THR A 437 16.68 10.16 -3.99
C THR A 437 18.06 10.39 -4.59
N GLY A 438 18.95 9.41 -4.49
CA GLY A 438 20.23 9.54 -5.19
C GLY A 438 21.32 8.63 -4.65
N PRO A 439 22.17 8.10 -5.54
CA PRO A 439 23.26 7.22 -5.16
C PRO A 439 24.47 8.04 -4.62
N THR A 440 25.01 7.68 -3.45
CA THR A 440 26.26 8.21 -2.86
C THR A 440 27.45 7.25 -3.08
N PHE A 441 28.04 7.23 -4.27
CA PHE A 441 29.14 6.32 -4.60
C PHE A 441 30.39 7.05 -5.11
N ASP A 442 31.55 6.42 -4.93
CA ASP A 442 32.83 6.89 -5.47
C ASP A 442 32.78 6.90 -7.00
N PRO A 443 33.45 7.84 -7.70
CA PRO A 443 33.41 7.92 -9.16
C PRO A 443 33.80 6.61 -9.86
N VAL A 444 32.94 6.15 -10.78
CA VAL A 444 33.09 4.88 -11.49
C VAL A 444 33.38 5.14 -12.96
N THR A 445 34.32 4.40 -13.54
CA THR A 445 34.56 4.43 -14.99
C THR A 445 33.76 3.34 -15.69
N ILE A 446 32.91 3.74 -16.65
CA ILE A 446 32.07 2.86 -17.46
C ILE A 446 32.43 3.04 -18.94
N SER A 447 32.51 1.95 -19.71
CA SER A 447 32.82 2.02 -21.14
C SER A 447 31.59 1.71 -21.98
N ILE A 448 31.15 2.65 -22.81
CA ILE A 448 30.02 2.48 -23.74
C ILE A 448 30.52 2.71 -25.16
N ASP A 449 30.30 1.72 -26.04
CA ASP A 449 30.76 1.73 -27.44
C ASP A 449 32.26 2.08 -27.63
N GLY A 450 33.09 1.73 -26.64
CA GLY A 450 34.54 1.98 -26.64
C GLY A 450 34.96 3.39 -26.21
N THR A 451 34.03 4.16 -25.64
CA THR A 451 34.29 5.46 -24.99
C THR A 451 34.15 5.29 -23.49
N ASP A 452 35.14 5.76 -22.73
CA ASP A 452 35.12 5.70 -21.27
C ASP A 452 34.45 6.96 -20.69
N TYR A 453 33.45 6.73 -19.85
CA TYR A 453 32.69 7.72 -19.11
C TYR A 453 33.00 7.59 -17.62
N ILE A 454 33.03 8.70 -16.90
CA ILE A 454 33.12 8.75 -15.44
C ILE A 454 31.76 9.16 -14.92
N VAL A 455 31.15 8.29 -14.12
CA VAL A 455 29.89 8.56 -13.43
C VAL A 455 30.20 8.88 -11.98
N SER A 456 29.76 10.05 -11.51
CA SER A 456 30.03 10.56 -10.17
C SER A 456 28.73 10.98 -9.50
N ALA A 457 28.69 10.91 -8.17
CA ALA A 457 27.62 11.53 -7.39
C ALA A 457 28.06 12.94 -6.97
N ILE A 458 27.39 13.98 -7.49
CA ILE A 458 27.70 15.37 -7.16
C ILE A 458 26.47 16.09 -6.59
N PRO A 459 26.63 17.05 -5.68
CA PRO A 459 25.55 17.96 -5.31
C PRO A 459 25.10 18.76 -6.54
N SER A 460 23.80 18.95 -6.71
CA SER A 460 23.23 19.84 -7.73
C SER A 460 23.66 21.28 -7.44
N GLU A 461 24.75 21.73 -8.06
CA GLU A 461 25.16 23.14 -8.05
C GLU A 461 24.60 23.84 -9.31
N GLY A 462 23.59 24.70 -9.13
CA GLY A 462 23.24 25.73 -10.12
C GLY A 462 22.65 25.24 -11.45
N VAL A 463 21.89 24.13 -11.44
CA VAL A 463 21.09 23.71 -12.60
C VAL A 463 19.96 24.73 -12.79
N GLU A 464 20.07 25.59 -13.79
CA GLU A 464 18.89 26.36 -14.23
C GLU A 464 17.87 25.38 -14.82
N PRO A 465 16.60 25.43 -14.41
CA PRO A 465 15.58 24.53 -14.93
C PRO A 465 15.52 24.63 -16.46
N SER A 466 15.62 23.50 -17.15
CA SER A 466 15.31 23.43 -18.58
C SER A 466 13.81 23.56 -18.79
N ASP A 467 13.43 24.23 -19.89
CA ASP A 467 12.03 24.54 -20.27
C ASP A 467 11.10 23.30 -20.44
N GLU A 468 11.55 22.08 -20.16
CA GLU A 468 10.80 20.83 -20.35
C GLU A 468 10.56 20.01 -19.07
N ASP A 469 11.18 20.34 -17.93
CA ASP A 469 10.98 19.63 -16.64
C ASP A 469 10.53 20.62 -15.55
N GLU A 470 9.25 20.58 -15.17
CA GLU A 470 8.60 21.58 -14.29
C GLU A 470 8.84 21.41 -12.78
N GLU A 471 9.58 20.39 -12.33
CA GLU A 471 10.03 20.28 -10.93
C GLU A 471 11.57 20.35 -10.86
N GLY A 472 12.10 21.55 -10.60
CA GLY A 472 13.53 21.74 -10.41
C GLY A 472 14.05 20.94 -9.22
N ILE A 473 15.17 20.24 -9.43
CA ILE A 473 15.88 19.50 -8.39
C ILE A 473 16.36 20.49 -7.30
N GLU A 474 16.02 20.24 -6.04
CA GLU A 474 16.39 21.11 -4.91
C GLU A 474 17.91 21.31 -4.83
N GLU A 475 18.38 22.54 -4.59
CA GLU A 475 19.80 22.89 -4.53
C GLU A 475 20.52 22.05 -3.45
N GLY A 476 21.56 21.32 -3.84
CA GLY A 476 22.28 20.40 -2.95
C GLY A 476 21.79 18.95 -2.96
N THR A 477 20.77 18.62 -3.75
CA THR A 477 20.39 17.23 -4.04
C THR A 477 21.56 16.51 -4.73
N VAL A 478 21.95 15.34 -4.23
CA VAL A 478 23.01 14.56 -4.86
C VAL A 478 22.45 13.90 -6.12
N ILE A 479 22.94 14.32 -7.27
CA ILE A 479 22.56 13.79 -8.58
C ILE A 479 23.74 13.07 -9.23
N PRO A 480 23.46 12.05 -10.05
CA PRO A 480 24.50 11.44 -10.86
C PRO A 480 24.92 12.41 -11.99
N GLU A 481 26.23 12.65 -12.13
CA GLU A 481 26.84 13.37 -13.25
C GLU A 481 27.68 12.41 -14.09
N VAL A 482 27.58 12.52 -15.41
CA VAL A 482 28.38 11.75 -16.36
C VAL A 482 29.33 12.69 -17.11
N THR A 483 30.61 12.31 -17.16
CA THR A 483 31.63 13.03 -17.94
C THR A 483 32.42 12.06 -18.82
N VAL A 484 33.01 12.51 -19.92
CA VAL A 484 33.90 11.67 -20.73
C VAL A 484 35.31 11.69 -20.13
N ALA A 485 35.89 10.52 -19.85
CA ALA A 485 37.16 10.40 -19.11
C ALA A 485 38.35 11.13 -19.77
N GLY A 486 38.32 11.29 -21.10
CA GLY A 486 39.34 12.00 -21.88
C GLY A 486 38.99 13.45 -22.23
N ASP A 487 37.75 13.89 -22.01
CA ASP A 487 37.25 15.22 -22.36
C ASP A 487 36.01 15.59 -21.50
N PRO A 488 36.20 16.06 -20.26
CA PRO A 488 35.10 16.29 -19.32
C PRO A 488 34.09 17.36 -19.76
N GLU A 489 34.42 18.21 -20.74
CA GLU A 489 33.54 19.23 -21.31
C GLU A 489 32.77 18.75 -22.56
N ALA A 490 32.95 17.48 -22.95
CA ALA A 490 32.26 16.92 -24.11
C ALA A 490 30.76 16.78 -23.86
N GLU A 491 29.95 17.21 -24.82
CA GLU A 491 28.50 17.00 -24.82
C GLU A 491 28.19 15.50 -24.94
N ILE A 492 27.37 14.99 -24.03
CA ILE A 492 26.99 13.57 -23.96
C ILE A 492 25.57 13.42 -24.48
N ASP A 493 25.34 12.38 -25.27
CA ASP A 493 23.98 12.04 -25.70
C ASP A 493 23.16 11.61 -24.46
N PRO A 494 21.96 12.18 -24.22
CA PRO A 494 21.16 11.86 -23.02
C PRO A 494 20.85 10.37 -22.86
N ALA A 495 20.77 9.60 -23.96
CA ALA A 495 20.57 8.16 -23.89
C ALA A 495 21.84 7.41 -23.46
N ILE A 496 23.03 7.95 -23.74
CA ILE A 496 24.32 7.41 -23.27
C ILE A 496 24.56 7.80 -21.81
N GLU A 497 24.17 9.00 -21.42
CA GLU A 497 24.18 9.47 -20.04
C GLU A 497 23.32 8.58 -19.15
N ALA A 498 22.05 8.36 -19.50
CA ALA A 498 21.15 7.46 -18.77
C ALA A 498 21.68 6.02 -18.67
N GLN A 499 22.35 5.52 -19.72
CA GLN A 499 22.99 4.20 -19.71
C GLN A 499 24.17 4.15 -18.74
N ALA A 500 25.05 5.16 -18.76
CA ALA A 500 26.20 5.22 -17.89
C ALA A 500 25.76 5.25 -16.42
N ILE A 501 24.75 6.07 -16.09
CA ILE A 501 24.16 6.17 -14.75
C ILE A 501 23.63 4.81 -14.28
N TYR A 502 22.80 4.16 -15.10
CA TYR A 502 22.23 2.86 -14.74
C TYR A 502 23.30 1.79 -14.51
N ILE A 503 24.29 1.70 -15.40
CA ILE A 503 25.37 0.70 -15.29
C ILE A 503 26.20 0.94 -14.03
N ALA A 504 26.58 2.19 -13.75
CA ALA A 504 27.36 2.54 -12.57
C ALA A 504 26.62 2.19 -11.27
N THR A 505 25.33 2.50 -11.19
CA THR A 505 24.50 2.16 -10.03
C THR A 505 24.43 0.64 -9.82
N VAL A 506 24.16 -0.13 -10.87
CA VAL A 506 24.14 -1.60 -10.74
C VAL A 506 25.51 -2.13 -10.31
N GLN A 507 26.60 -1.56 -10.82
CA GLN A 507 27.95 -1.98 -10.48
C GLN A 507 28.25 -1.82 -8.99
N GLU A 508 28.02 -0.63 -8.45
CA GLU A 508 28.45 -0.28 -7.09
C GLU A 508 27.46 -0.73 -6.02
N TYR A 509 26.15 -0.68 -6.29
CA TYR A 509 25.14 -0.98 -5.27
C TYR A 509 24.64 -2.41 -5.31
N LEU A 510 24.49 -2.97 -6.51
CA LEU A 510 23.90 -4.30 -6.67
C LEU A 510 24.97 -5.36 -6.78
N LEU A 511 25.94 -5.18 -7.69
CA LEU A 511 26.96 -6.19 -7.96
C LEU A 511 28.04 -6.25 -6.88
N ALA A 512 28.58 -5.11 -6.40
CA ALA A 512 29.70 -5.11 -5.46
C ALA A 512 29.38 -5.83 -4.13
N GLY A 513 28.21 -5.58 -3.55
CA GLY A 513 27.72 -6.19 -2.30
C GLY A 513 26.85 -7.44 -2.49
N ILE A 514 26.79 -8.03 -3.69
CA ILE A 514 25.77 -9.04 -4.02
C ILE A 514 25.77 -10.27 -3.09
N PHE A 515 26.94 -10.67 -2.57
CA PHE A 515 27.09 -11.81 -1.67
C PHE A 515 27.03 -11.45 -0.18
N GLU A 516 26.99 -10.16 0.16
CA GLU A 516 26.76 -9.70 1.55
C GLU A 516 25.28 -9.80 1.93
N ARG A 517 24.41 -9.98 0.93
CA ARG A 517 22.96 -10.17 1.08
C ARG A 517 22.66 -11.53 1.71
N PRO A 518 21.95 -11.60 2.85
CA PRO A 518 21.75 -12.84 3.61
C PRO A 518 21.18 -14.01 2.80
N LEU A 519 20.25 -13.73 1.88
CA LEU A 519 19.60 -14.72 1.01
C LEU A 519 20.51 -15.27 -0.09
N ILE A 520 21.51 -14.48 -0.50
CA ILE A 520 22.49 -14.84 -1.54
C ILE A 520 23.72 -15.48 -0.91
N ALA A 521 24.11 -15.06 0.30
CA ALA A 521 25.24 -15.61 1.04
C ALA A 521 25.11 -17.13 1.28
N ALA A 522 23.89 -17.65 1.40
CA ALA A 522 23.60 -19.07 1.58
C ALA A 522 23.78 -19.92 0.30
N LEU A 523 23.86 -19.32 -0.89
CA LEU A 523 24.02 -20.00 -2.18
C LEU A 523 25.49 -20.45 -2.45
N GLY A 524 26.41 -20.20 -1.52
CA GLY A 524 27.86 -20.23 -1.76
C GLY A 524 28.59 -21.53 -1.38
N GLU A 525 28.71 -22.46 -2.33
CA GLU A 525 29.95 -22.84 -3.03
C GLU A 525 29.58 -23.87 -4.10
N PRO A 526 30.10 -23.75 -5.34
CA PRO A 526 29.69 -24.62 -6.44
C PRO A 526 30.03 -26.09 -6.14
N GLY A 527 29.00 -26.92 -5.98
CA GLY A 527 29.15 -28.38 -6.05
C GLY A 527 29.62 -28.82 -7.45
N GLU A 528 30.25 -29.99 -7.55
CA GLU A 528 30.79 -30.54 -8.81
C GLU A 528 29.75 -30.73 -9.95
N ALA A 529 28.46 -30.47 -9.70
CA ALA A 529 27.34 -30.69 -10.61
C ALA A 529 26.70 -29.41 -11.18
N ALA A 530 27.40 -28.27 -11.20
CA ALA A 530 26.90 -27.06 -11.86
C ALA A 530 26.69 -27.30 -13.37
N GLY A 531 25.45 -27.17 -13.85
CA GLY A 531 25.09 -27.26 -15.26
C GLY A 531 25.64 -26.11 -16.12
N GLU A 532 25.22 -26.02 -17.39
CA GLU A 532 25.56 -24.85 -18.22
C GLU A 532 25.00 -23.56 -17.59
N PRO A 533 25.76 -22.45 -17.62
CA PRO A 533 25.28 -21.16 -17.12
C PRO A 533 23.99 -20.74 -17.82
N VAL A 534 22.99 -20.30 -17.05
CA VAL A 534 21.81 -19.63 -17.61
C VAL A 534 22.30 -18.30 -18.20
N SER A 535 21.95 -18.05 -19.45
CA SER A 535 22.33 -16.81 -20.13
C SER A 535 21.68 -15.60 -19.45
N LEU A 536 22.46 -14.52 -19.32
CA LEU A 536 22.02 -13.25 -18.76
C LEU A 536 20.82 -12.64 -19.53
N ASP A 537 20.73 -12.91 -20.84
CA ASP A 537 19.70 -12.38 -21.75
C ASP A 537 18.34 -13.09 -21.66
N ASP A 538 18.28 -14.26 -21.02
CA ASP A 538 17.11 -15.15 -21.04
C ASP A 538 16.11 -14.90 -19.89
N LEU A 539 16.18 -13.77 -19.17
CA LEU A 539 15.39 -13.56 -17.94
C LEU A 539 14.36 -12.43 -18.02
N SER A 540 13.70 -12.28 -19.17
CA SER A 540 12.48 -11.46 -19.27
C SER A 540 11.24 -12.22 -18.75
N ARG A 541 10.15 -11.52 -18.42
CA ARG A 541 8.92 -12.10 -17.81
C ARG A 541 8.44 -13.46 -18.40
N GLY A 542 8.51 -13.65 -19.72
CA GLY A 542 8.07 -14.91 -20.36
C GLY A 542 9.04 -16.07 -20.10
N PRO A 543 10.30 -15.97 -20.53
CA PRO A 543 11.36 -16.90 -20.15
C PRO A 543 11.48 -17.18 -18.64
N LEU A 544 11.22 -16.17 -17.80
CA LEU A 544 11.18 -16.29 -16.34
C LEU A 544 10.03 -17.18 -15.85
N LEU A 545 8.81 -16.97 -16.36
CA LEU A 545 7.67 -17.85 -16.08
C LEU A 545 7.90 -19.26 -16.62
N ALA A 546 8.51 -19.38 -17.80
CA ALA A 546 8.87 -20.66 -18.39
C ALA A 546 9.88 -21.44 -17.54
N GLU A 547 10.88 -20.76 -16.99
CA GLU A 547 11.88 -21.39 -16.12
C GLU A 547 11.28 -21.89 -14.80
N ILE A 548 10.37 -21.12 -14.18
CA ILE A 548 9.61 -21.55 -13.00
C ILE A 548 8.76 -22.78 -13.32
N GLY A 549 8.00 -22.76 -14.43
CA GLY A 549 7.19 -23.89 -14.87
C GLY A 549 8.01 -25.13 -15.19
N ARG A 550 9.18 -24.97 -15.82
CA ARG A 550 10.09 -26.07 -16.15
C ARG A 550 10.61 -26.76 -14.89
N ARG A 551 11.11 -25.99 -13.91
CA ARG A 551 11.63 -26.53 -12.65
C ARG A 551 10.58 -27.25 -11.84
N TYR A 552 9.36 -26.71 -11.81
CA TYR A 552 8.21 -27.36 -11.22
C TYR A 552 7.97 -28.76 -11.83
N ALA A 553 7.90 -28.84 -13.16
CA ALA A 553 7.65 -30.08 -13.87
C ALA A 553 8.79 -31.11 -13.66
N ASP A 554 10.04 -30.66 -13.67
CA ASP A 554 11.22 -31.51 -13.46
C ASP A 554 11.25 -32.11 -12.04
N ALA A 555 10.94 -31.32 -11.01
CA ALA A 555 10.90 -31.78 -9.63
C ALA A 555 9.80 -32.84 -9.41
N VAL A 556 8.61 -32.62 -9.96
CA VAL A 556 7.51 -33.59 -9.92
C VAL A 556 7.90 -34.88 -10.64
N ALA A 557 8.47 -34.79 -11.85
CA ALA A 557 8.89 -35.97 -12.62
C ALA A 557 9.97 -36.78 -11.91
N ALA A 558 10.93 -36.13 -11.22
CA ALA A 558 11.99 -36.80 -10.49
C ALA A 558 11.51 -37.53 -9.22
N SER A 559 10.39 -37.09 -8.65
CA SER A 559 9.89 -37.59 -7.36
C SER A 559 9.10 -38.90 -7.41
N GLY A 560 8.57 -39.28 -8.58
CA GLY A 560 7.64 -40.42 -8.73
C GLY A 560 6.28 -40.21 -8.06
N LEU A 561 5.95 -38.96 -7.70
CA LEU A 561 4.75 -38.62 -6.93
C LEU A 561 3.45 -38.83 -7.71
N ILE A 562 3.45 -38.55 -9.02
CA ILE A 562 2.28 -38.80 -9.89
C ILE A 562 1.95 -40.30 -9.88
N GLU A 563 2.96 -41.16 -9.99
CA GLU A 563 2.78 -42.61 -9.93
C GLU A 563 2.33 -43.11 -8.56
N ALA A 564 2.81 -42.50 -7.47
CA ALA A 564 2.40 -42.83 -6.11
C ALA A 564 0.93 -42.45 -5.82
N LEU A 565 0.50 -41.26 -6.27
CA LEU A 565 -0.89 -40.79 -6.17
C LEU A 565 -1.85 -41.62 -7.02
N ALA A 566 -1.47 -41.94 -8.25
CA ALA A 566 -2.26 -42.81 -9.12
C ALA A 566 -2.41 -44.25 -8.59
N GLY A 567 -1.59 -44.65 -7.62
CA GLY A 567 -1.58 -45.97 -6.98
C GLY A 567 -2.48 -46.12 -5.74
N ASP A 568 -3.21 -45.07 -5.32
CA ASP A 568 -4.04 -45.05 -4.08
C ASP A 568 -3.22 -45.26 -2.78
N GLU A 569 -1.89 -45.14 -2.81
CA GLU A 569 -1.01 -45.14 -1.63
C GLU A 569 -0.84 -43.72 -1.09
N LEU A 570 -1.91 -43.15 -0.55
CA LEU A 570 -1.94 -41.76 -0.10
C LEU A 570 -1.69 -41.63 1.42
N PHE A 571 -0.89 -40.61 1.76
CA PHE A 571 -0.61 -40.02 3.08
C PHE A 571 0.63 -40.51 3.83
N ASN A 572 1.82 -40.24 3.28
CA ASN A 572 3.00 -39.99 4.12
C ASN A 572 3.48 -38.54 3.92
N HIS A 573 3.26 -37.68 4.91
CA HIS A 573 3.76 -36.30 4.96
C HIS A 573 5.26 -36.21 4.63
N VAL A 574 6.05 -37.19 5.05
CA VAL A 574 7.50 -37.29 4.77
C VAL A 574 7.79 -37.33 3.26
N ALA A 575 6.93 -37.94 2.44
CA ALA A 575 7.14 -38.00 0.99
C ALA A 575 6.86 -36.65 0.32
N ALA A 576 5.85 -35.90 0.77
CA ALA A 576 5.54 -34.56 0.28
C ALA A 576 6.56 -33.51 0.75
N GLU A 577 7.05 -33.62 1.99
CA GLU A 577 8.15 -32.79 2.49
C GLU A 577 9.47 -33.07 1.76
N ASN A 578 9.78 -34.34 1.46
CA ASN A 578 10.98 -34.69 0.68
C ASN A 578 10.91 -34.16 -0.76
N LEU A 579 9.70 -34.07 -1.34
CA LEU A 579 9.50 -33.40 -2.63
C LEU A 579 9.84 -31.91 -2.52
N LEU A 580 9.35 -31.22 -1.47
CA LEU A 580 9.62 -29.80 -1.27
C LEU A 580 11.13 -29.57 -1.10
N LEU A 581 11.78 -30.29 -0.20
CA LEU A 581 13.24 -30.21 0.00
C LEU A 581 14.03 -30.52 -1.28
N GLY A 582 13.61 -31.53 -2.06
CA GLY A 582 14.23 -31.84 -3.35
C GLY A 582 14.06 -30.72 -4.39
N SER A 583 12.91 -30.04 -4.40
CA SER A 583 12.66 -28.89 -5.27
C SER A 583 13.46 -27.65 -4.86
N VAL A 584 13.66 -27.44 -3.55
CA VAL A 584 14.47 -26.36 -2.99
C VAL A 584 15.93 -26.55 -3.34
N GLN A 585 16.47 -27.76 -3.09
CA GLN A 585 17.84 -28.10 -3.47
C GLN A 585 18.06 -27.96 -4.98
N ALA A 586 17.13 -28.43 -5.80
CA ALA A 586 17.21 -28.28 -7.26
C ALA A 586 17.13 -26.81 -7.70
N ALA A 587 16.35 -25.98 -7.01
CA ALA A 587 16.34 -24.54 -7.21
C ALA A 587 17.72 -23.96 -6.85
N ALA A 588 18.21 -24.15 -5.63
CA ALA A 588 19.53 -23.67 -5.19
C ALA A 588 20.66 -24.10 -6.15
N ASP A 589 20.70 -25.37 -6.56
CA ASP A 589 21.70 -25.92 -7.50
C ASP A 589 21.67 -25.24 -8.88
N SER A 590 20.51 -24.76 -9.31
CA SER A 590 20.34 -24.09 -10.60
C SER A 590 20.60 -22.57 -10.55
N TYR A 591 20.84 -22.01 -9.36
CA TYR A 591 21.43 -20.67 -9.20
C TYR A 591 22.93 -20.71 -8.89
N ALA A 592 23.53 -21.88 -8.62
CA ALA A 592 24.97 -22.01 -8.49
C ALA A 592 25.76 -21.52 -9.73
N PRO A 593 25.31 -21.75 -10.99
CA PRO A 593 25.93 -21.14 -12.17
C PRO A 593 25.80 -19.62 -12.22
N LEU A 594 24.74 -19.06 -11.64
CA LEU A 594 24.50 -17.61 -11.55
C LEU A 594 25.47 -16.95 -10.58
N ALA A 595 25.64 -17.53 -9.39
CA ALA A 595 26.63 -17.10 -8.42
C ALA A 595 28.06 -17.16 -9.00
N ALA A 596 28.39 -18.20 -9.77
CA ALA A 596 29.65 -18.29 -10.49
C ALA A 596 29.80 -17.20 -11.56
N ALA A 597 28.71 -16.86 -12.28
CA ALA A 597 28.69 -15.79 -13.26
C ALA A 597 28.90 -14.42 -12.61
N TRP A 598 28.21 -14.09 -11.51
CA TRP A 598 28.41 -12.85 -10.75
C TRP A 598 29.81 -12.75 -10.17
N THR A 599 30.37 -13.85 -9.66
CA THR A 599 31.76 -13.89 -9.18
C THR A 599 32.75 -13.58 -10.31
N ALA A 600 32.55 -14.17 -11.49
CA ALA A 600 33.37 -13.88 -12.67
C ALA A 600 33.22 -12.42 -13.13
N LEU A 601 32.00 -11.88 -13.04
CA LEU A 601 31.68 -10.49 -13.40
C LEU A 601 32.33 -9.50 -12.42
N GLN A 602 32.21 -9.71 -11.11
CA GLN A 602 32.90 -8.93 -10.08
C GLN A 602 34.42 -8.94 -10.29
N ALA A 603 35.01 -10.11 -10.56
CA ALA A 603 36.44 -10.23 -10.81
C ALA A 603 36.89 -9.47 -12.07
N ARG A 604 36.04 -9.44 -13.11
CA ARG A 604 36.30 -8.72 -14.36
C ARG A 604 36.16 -7.20 -14.18
N VAL A 605 35.12 -6.75 -13.48
CA VAL A 605 34.88 -5.35 -13.12
C VAL A 605 36.03 -4.81 -12.25
N ALA A 606 36.44 -5.56 -11.23
CA ALA A 606 37.61 -5.22 -10.40
C ALA A 606 38.93 -5.17 -11.20
N GLY A 607 38.97 -5.83 -12.37
CA GLY A 607 40.07 -5.79 -13.33
C GLY A 607 40.06 -4.58 -14.28
N GLY A 608 38.98 -3.78 -14.29
CA GLY A 608 38.85 -2.53 -15.05
C GLY A 608 38.06 -2.59 -16.35
N ASP A 609 37.43 -3.73 -16.70
CA ASP A 609 36.69 -3.87 -17.97
C ASP A 609 35.23 -3.36 -17.89
N GLY A 610 34.77 -2.91 -16.72
CA GLY A 610 33.41 -2.40 -16.49
C GLY A 610 32.27 -3.40 -16.75
N LEU A 611 31.05 -2.96 -16.51
CA LEU A 611 29.81 -3.64 -16.93
C LEU A 611 29.31 -3.07 -18.26
N THR A 612 28.76 -3.92 -19.11
CA THR A 612 27.92 -3.48 -20.23
C THR A 612 26.48 -3.24 -19.76
N LEU A 613 25.68 -2.51 -20.56
CA LEU A 613 24.27 -2.26 -20.27
C LEU A 613 23.47 -3.56 -20.08
N ASP A 614 23.62 -4.51 -21.01
CA ASP A 614 22.91 -5.79 -20.96
C ASP A 614 23.30 -6.62 -19.72
N GLU A 615 24.57 -6.57 -19.31
CA GLU A 615 25.03 -7.23 -18.09
C GLU A 615 24.50 -6.55 -16.82
N ALA A 616 24.43 -5.21 -16.79
CA ALA A 616 23.84 -4.48 -15.67
C ALA A 616 22.34 -4.80 -15.51
N ILE A 617 21.60 -4.82 -16.62
CA ILE A 617 20.18 -5.20 -16.63
C ILE A 617 20.00 -6.62 -16.10
N ALA A 618 20.86 -7.53 -16.57
CA ALA A 618 20.81 -8.91 -16.16
C ALA A 618 21.12 -9.06 -14.67
N VAL A 619 22.17 -8.43 -14.15
CA VAL A 619 22.50 -8.46 -12.71
C VAL A 619 21.34 -7.98 -11.86
N HIS A 620 20.76 -6.82 -12.18
CA HIS A 620 19.64 -6.26 -11.43
C HIS A 620 18.43 -7.21 -11.48
N THR A 621 18.02 -7.65 -12.67
CA THR A 621 16.87 -8.55 -12.84
C THR A 621 17.07 -9.88 -12.13
N GLN A 622 18.28 -10.43 -12.19
CA GLN A 622 18.65 -11.70 -11.56
C GLN A 622 18.72 -11.60 -10.05
N LEU A 623 19.19 -10.47 -9.53
CA LEU A 623 19.25 -10.22 -8.10
C LEU A 623 17.83 -10.11 -7.53
N THR A 624 16.97 -9.31 -8.16
CA THR A 624 15.53 -9.24 -7.81
C THR A 624 14.89 -10.61 -7.87
N HIS A 625 15.22 -11.42 -8.89
CA HIS A 625 14.73 -12.78 -9.02
C HIS A 625 15.23 -13.70 -7.88
N ALA A 626 16.52 -13.68 -7.58
CA ALA A 626 17.10 -14.48 -6.52
C ALA A 626 16.49 -14.12 -5.16
N GLU A 627 16.35 -12.84 -4.85
CA GLU A 627 15.77 -12.39 -3.57
C GLU A 627 14.28 -12.72 -3.46
N ALA A 628 13.50 -12.51 -4.52
CA ALA A 628 12.04 -12.63 -4.46
C ALA A 628 11.50 -14.06 -4.74
N VAL A 629 12.28 -14.92 -5.43
CA VAL A 629 11.86 -16.30 -5.78
C VAL A 629 12.57 -17.36 -4.93
N LEU A 630 13.86 -17.18 -4.61
CA LEU A 630 14.56 -18.18 -3.79
C LEU A 630 14.23 -18.07 -2.32
N SER A 631 14.04 -16.84 -1.81
CA SER A 631 13.74 -16.64 -0.40
C SER A 631 12.56 -17.51 0.04
N PRO A 632 11.35 -17.44 -0.56
CA PRO A 632 10.21 -18.21 -0.07
C PRO A 632 10.39 -19.73 -0.11
N ILE A 633 11.24 -20.22 -1.02
CA ILE A 633 11.53 -21.64 -1.21
C ILE A 633 12.55 -22.10 -0.15
N LEU A 634 13.63 -21.37 0.06
CA LEU A 634 14.66 -21.65 1.09
C LEU A 634 14.08 -21.62 2.51
N VAL A 635 13.12 -20.73 2.75
CA VAL A 635 12.34 -20.67 4.00
C VAL A 635 11.63 -21.98 4.29
N ALA A 636 10.95 -22.52 3.28
CA ALA A 636 10.14 -23.72 3.43
C ALA A 636 11.00 -24.94 3.78
N GLU A 637 12.23 -24.99 3.27
CA GLU A 637 13.25 -25.97 3.68
C GLU A 637 13.65 -25.80 5.14
N ALA A 638 13.99 -24.58 5.58
CA ALA A 638 14.38 -24.31 6.97
C ALA A 638 13.29 -24.70 7.99
N ILE A 639 12.01 -24.47 7.66
CA ILE A 639 10.86 -24.87 8.48
C ILE A 639 10.72 -26.39 8.54
N ILE A 640 10.84 -27.09 7.40
CA ILE A 640 10.75 -28.55 7.35
C ILE A 640 11.92 -29.19 8.11
N ASP A 641 13.14 -28.69 7.92
CA ASP A 641 14.32 -29.18 8.63
C ASP A 641 14.24 -28.93 10.13
N ALA A 642 13.74 -27.76 10.55
CA ALA A 642 13.45 -27.48 11.96
C ALA A 642 12.39 -28.44 12.53
N THR A 643 11.33 -28.70 11.78
CA THR A 643 10.23 -29.61 12.18
C THR A 643 10.71 -31.06 12.28
N ARG A 644 11.66 -31.47 11.41
CA ARG A 644 12.27 -32.81 11.44
C ARG A 644 13.34 -32.97 12.50
N ALA A 645 13.99 -31.87 12.88
CA ALA A 645 15.12 -31.88 13.79
C ALA A 645 14.72 -32.04 15.26
N ASP A 646 13.46 -31.80 15.66
CA ASP A 646 13.14 -31.78 17.08
C ASP A 646 11.89 -32.55 17.57
N ASP A 647 12.13 -33.15 18.74
CA ASP A 647 11.27 -33.86 19.67
C ASP A 647 11.16 -32.97 20.94
N ASP A 648 11.24 -31.62 20.81
CA ASP A 648 11.05 -30.51 21.80
C ASP A 648 11.97 -29.24 21.63
N ARG A 649 12.15 -28.67 20.43
CA ARG A 649 12.80 -27.33 20.24
C ARG A 649 11.94 -26.43 19.41
N GLU A 650 11.93 -25.16 19.81
CA GLU A 650 11.40 -24.07 19.01
C GLU A 650 12.14 -24.00 17.67
N PRO A 651 11.42 -23.80 16.54
CA PRO A 651 12.04 -23.61 15.24
C PRO A 651 13.04 -22.43 15.31
N PRO A 652 14.15 -22.46 14.55
CA PRO A 652 15.13 -21.37 14.54
C PRO A 652 14.45 -20.02 14.31
N ALA A 653 14.92 -18.95 14.95
CA ALA A 653 14.37 -17.60 14.80
C ALA A 653 14.24 -17.19 13.32
N THR A 654 15.17 -17.65 12.47
CA THR A 654 15.12 -17.48 11.02
C THR A 654 13.90 -18.15 10.38
N ALA A 655 13.57 -19.39 10.76
CA ALA A 655 12.38 -20.09 10.27
C ALA A 655 11.07 -19.49 10.80
N GLN A 656 11.05 -18.94 12.02
CA GLN A 656 9.87 -18.25 12.59
C GLN A 656 9.63 -16.88 11.93
N TRP A 657 10.66 -16.05 11.82
CA TRP A 657 10.65 -14.78 11.09
C TRP A 657 10.23 -14.98 9.63
N MET A 658 10.78 -16.01 8.98
CA MET A 658 10.43 -16.30 7.60
C MET A 658 9.04 -16.94 7.43
N THR A 659 8.49 -17.66 8.42
CA THR A 659 7.10 -18.15 8.37
C THR A 659 6.11 -16.99 8.45
N ALA A 660 6.42 -15.93 9.22
CA ALA A 660 5.63 -14.70 9.29
C ALA A 660 5.67 -13.92 7.97
N ASP A 661 6.86 -13.76 7.36
CA ASP A 661 7.01 -13.23 5.99
C ASP A 661 6.18 -14.06 4.97
N LEU A 662 6.18 -15.39 5.13
CA LEU A 662 5.34 -16.32 4.37
C LEU A 662 3.86 -16.35 4.76
N GLU A 663 3.37 -15.53 5.67
CA GLU A 663 1.93 -15.39 5.94
C GLU A 663 1.40 -14.04 5.42
N GLU A 664 2.30 -13.11 5.19
CA GLU A 664 2.01 -11.69 5.00
C GLU A 664 2.10 -11.22 3.54
N ARG A 665 2.99 -11.82 2.74
CA ARG A 665 2.91 -11.75 1.25
C ARG A 665 1.76 -12.57 0.68
N ALA A 666 0.61 -12.57 1.37
CA ALA A 666 -0.66 -13.14 0.92
C ALA A 666 -0.76 -12.96 -0.59
N SER A 667 -0.75 -14.11 -1.28
CA SER A 667 -0.62 -14.26 -2.73
C SER A 667 -1.23 -13.07 -3.46
N CYS A 668 -0.55 -12.52 -4.46
CA CYS A 668 -1.19 -11.56 -5.38
C CYS A 668 -2.29 -12.22 -6.26
N GLY A 669 -2.98 -13.24 -5.75
CA GLY A 669 -4.07 -13.95 -6.41
C GLY A 669 -3.64 -14.60 -7.71
N VAL A 670 -2.35 -14.93 -7.86
CA VAL A 670 -1.78 -15.63 -9.03
C VAL A 670 -2.24 -17.08 -9.02
N GLY A 671 -3.54 -17.30 -9.22
CA GLY A 671 -4.15 -18.62 -9.23
C GLY A 671 -3.67 -19.48 -10.40
N ALA A 672 -4.29 -20.65 -10.55
CA ALA A 672 -3.93 -21.70 -11.52
C ALA A 672 -3.76 -21.25 -12.99
N ALA A 673 -4.15 -20.03 -13.36
CA ALA A 673 -3.89 -19.44 -14.68
C ALA A 673 -2.40 -19.09 -14.89
N HIS A 674 -1.71 -18.58 -13.87
CA HIS A 674 -0.30 -18.17 -13.98
C HIS A 674 0.63 -19.38 -13.97
N LEU A 675 0.38 -20.34 -13.08
CA LEU A 675 1.09 -21.61 -13.10
C LEU A 675 0.87 -22.38 -14.41
N ARG A 676 -0.36 -22.35 -14.95
CA ARG A 676 -0.65 -22.93 -16.27
C ARG A 676 0.18 -22.26 -17.36
N ALA A 677 0.20 -20.93 -17.41
CA ALA A 677 0.97 -20.19 -18.40
C ALA A 677 2.46 -20.53 -18.31
N ALA A 678 3.02 -20.57 -17.09
CA ALA A 678 4.39 -20.99 -16.82
C ALA A 678 4.68 -22.40 -17.36
N LEU A 679 3.82 -23.38 -17.04
CA LEU A 679 3.97 -24.78 -17.49
C LEU A 679 3.84 -24.95 -19.01
N GLU A 680 2.93 -24.21 -19.63
CA GLU A 680 2.73 -24.22 -21.08
C GLU A 680 3.91 -23.59 -21.82
N GLU A 681 4.44 -22.48 -21.32
CA GLU A 681 5.62 -21.79 -21.88
C GLU A 681 6.90 -22.62 -21.72
N ALA A 682 7.01 -23.35 -20.61
CA ALA A 682 8.06 -24.34 -20.35
C ALA A 682 8.00 -25.57 -21.28
N GLY A 683 6.89 -25.77 -22.00
CA GLY A 683 6.66 -26.98 -22.79
C GLY A 683 6.47 -28.24 -21.95
N ALA A 684 5.96 -28.12 -20.73
CA ALA A 684 5.68 -29.25 -19.85
C ALA A 684 4.65 -30.21 -20.49
N ALA A 685 4.89 -31.52 -20.37
CA ALA A 685 3.90 -32.52 -20.73
C ALA A 685 2.78 -32.56 -19.68
N ASP A 686 1.55 -32.88 -20.12
CA ASP A 686 0.42 -33.18 -19.23
C ASP A 686 0.09 -32.08 -18.19
N VAL A 687 0.15 -30.80 -18.60
CA VAL A 687 -0.14 -29.60 -17.78
C VAL A 687 -1.43 -29.74 -16.94
N GLY A 688 -2.46 -30.41 -17.47
CA GLY A 688 -3.70 -30.66 -16.72
C GLY A 688 -3.54 -31.56 -15.50
N GLU A 689 -2.68 -32.59 -15.58
CA GLU A 689 -2.36 -33.48 -14.46
C GLU A 689 -1.45 -32.78 -13.46
N LEU A 690 -0.48 -31.99 -13.93
CA LEU A 690 0.39 -31.18 -13.07
C LEU A 690 -0.38 -30.13 -12.27
N LEU A 691 -1.39 -29.48 -12.88
CA LEU A 691 -2.26 -28.53 -12.17
C LEU A 691 -3.22 -29.21 -11.17
N ALA A 692 -3.65 -30.44 -11.47
CA ALA A 692 -4.42 -31.23 -10.52
C ALA A 692 -3.55 -31.63 -9.33
N LEU A 693 -2.30 -32.04 -9.59
CA LEU A 693 -1.30 -32.33 -8.55
C LEU A 693 -1.01 -31.10 -7.69
N ASP A 694 -0.80 -29.93 -8.31
CA ASP A 694 -0.60 -28.67 -7.60
C ASP A 694 -1.74 -28.36 -6.62
N ALA A 695 -2.99 -28.55 -7.06
CA ALA A 695 -4.16 -28.35 -6.21
C ALA A 695 -4.18 -29.33 -5.01
N GLU A 696 -3.79 -30.59 -5.22
CA GLU A 696 -3.69 -31.59 -4.16
C GLU A 696 -2.53 -31.28 -3.18
N LEU A 697 -1.38 -30.81 -3.69
CA LEU A 697 -0.23 -30.43 -2.87
C LEU A 697 -0.51 -29.16 -2.05
N ARG A 698 -1.17 -28.16 -2.62
CA ARG A 698 -1.66 -26.97 -1.91
C ARG A 698 -2.63 -27.32 -0.78
N PHE A 699 -3.44 -28.36 -0.98
CA PHE A 699 -4.34 -28.87 0.04
C PHE A 699 -3.62 -29.66 1.14
N ALA A 700 -2.62 -30.47 0.78
CA ALA A 700 -1.90 -31.34 1.69
C ALA A 700 -0.77 -30.63 2.47
N LEU A 701 -0.16 -29.60 1.88
CA LEU A 701 0.99 -28.88 2.41
C LEU A 701 0.82 -27.37 2.16
N PRO A 702 0.19 -26.64 3.10
CA PRO A 702 -0.07 -25.20 2.95
C PRO A 702 1.18 -24.37 2.60
N LEU A 703 2.32 -24.73 3.18
CA LEU A 703 3.62 -24.09 2.96
C LEU A 703 4.08 -24.15 1.49
N TYR A 704 3.81 -25.26 0.79
CA TYR A 704 4.11 -25.42 -0.63
C TYR A 704 3.25 -24.48 -1.49
N GLY A 705 1.97 -24.32 -1.13
CA GLY A 705 1.06 -23.44 -1.86
C GLY A 705 1.48 -21.98 -1.77
N TYR A 706 1.89 -21.58 -0.58
CA TYR A 706 2.38 -20.24 -0.34
C TYR A 706 3.68 -19.94 -1.11
N ALA A 707 4.69 -20.81 -1.00
CA ALA A 707 5.96 -20.63 -1.69
C ALA A 707 5.79 -20.56 -3.22
N THR A 708 4.86 -21.35 -3.78
CA THR A 708 4.53 -21.36 -5.21
C THR A 708 3.86 -20.04 -5.65
N ASP A 709 2.94 -19.50 -4.84
CA ASP A 709 2.26 -18.24 -5.16
C ASP A 709 3.18 -17.04 -5.06
N ALA A 710 4.04 -16.98 -4.05
CA ALA A 710 5.05 -15.93 -3.92
C ALA A 710 6.01 -15.92 -5.11
N ALA A 711 6.50 -17.10 -5.53
CA ALA A 711 7.39 -17.23 -6.69
C ALA A 711 6.73 -16.77 -8.01
N LEU A 712 5.47 -17.18 -8.26
CA LEU A 712 4.72 -16.75 -9.44
C LEU A 712 4.42 -15.24 -9.41
N CYS A 713 4.22 -14.69 -8.22
CA CYS A 713 3.98 -13.27 -8.01
C CYS A 713 5.22 -12.42 -8.30
N ALA A 714 6.35 -12.79 -7.72
CA ALA A 714 7.64 -12.14 -7.93
C ALA A 714 8.03 -12.13 -9.42
N ALA A 715 7.79 -13.25 -10.12
CA ALA A 715 8.02 -13.34 -11.56
C ALA A 715 7.10 -12.42 -12.40
N PHE A 716 5.94 -12.06 -11.87
CA PHE A 716 5.03 -11.13 -12.50
C PHE A 716 5.40 -9.66 -12.21
N LEU A 717 5.88 -9.35 -11.00
CA LEU A 717 6.13 -8.00 -10.49
C LEU A 717 7.50 -7.42 -10.81
N THR A 718 8.46 -8.22 -11.27
CA THR A 718 9.88 -7.84 -11.50
C THR A 718 10.08 -6.58 -12.36
N ARG A 719 9.11 -6.25 -13.24
CA ARG A 719 9.14 -4.98 -14.01
C ARG A 719 8.91 -3.73 -13.17
N GLY A 720 8.15 -3.84 -12.08
CA GLY A 720 7.87 -2.73 -11.16
C GLY A 720 9.10 -2.31 -10.38
N ASP A 721 9.98 -3.26 -10.04
CA ASP A 721 11.23 -2.96 -9.32
C ASP A 721 12.25 -2.28 -10.22
N VAL A 722 12.37 -2.73 -11.47
CA VAL A 722 13.15 -2.02 -12.50
C VAL A 722 12.61 -0.60 -12.70
N SER A 723 11.29 -0.44 -12.85
CA SER A 723 10.66 0.88 -12.99
C SER A 723 10.90 1.79 -11.77
N ARG A 724 10.94 1.23 -10.55
CA ARG A 724 11.20 1.97 -9.32
C ARG A 724 12.64 2.45 -9.24
N LEU A 725 13.62 1.58 -9.53
CA LEU A 725 15.03 1.98 -9.60
C LEU A 725 15.24 3.06 -10.67
N MET A 726 14.59 2.94 -11.83
CA MET A 726 14.67 3.99 -12.87
C MET A 726 14.11 5.32 -12.37
N GLY A 727 12.97 5.32 -11.68
CA GLY A 727 12.41 6.53 -11.08
C GLY A 727 13.33 7.17 -10.04
N GLN A 728 14.02 6.34 -9.24
CA GLN A 728 15.00 6.83 -8.26
C GLN A 728 16.25 7.44 -8.90
N LEU A 729 16.57 7.03 -10.13
CA LEU A 729 17.70 7.53 -10.91
C LEU A 729 17.30 8.66 -11.88
N GLY A 730 16.03 9.05 -11.95
CA GLY A 730 15.52 10.10 -12.84
C GLY A 730 15.58 9.73 -14.33
N ILE A 731 15.39 8.47 -14.69
CA ILE A 731 15.53 7.95 -16.07
C ILE A 731 14.23 7.40 -16.66
N GLU A 732 13.08 7.72 -16.05
CA GLU A 732 11.74 7.22 -16.40
C GLU A 732 11.25 7.54 -17.82
N ASP A 733 11.65 8.68 -18.42
CA ASP A 733 11.13 9.11 -19.73
C ASP A 733 12.11 8.88 -20.91
N THR A 734 13.12 8.05 -20.70
CA THR A 734 14.16 7.80 -21.72
C THR A 734 13.79 6.67 -22.70
N ALA A 735 14.36 6.68 -23.91
CA ALA A 735 14.25 5.55 -24.86
C ALA A 735 14.78 4.22 -24.28
N VAL A 736 15.59 4.31 -23.22
CA VAL A 736 16.11 3.19 -22.44
C VAL A 736 15.00 2.59 -21.56
N HIS A 737 14.15 3.41 -20.90
CA HIS A 737 12.96 2.94 -20.15
C HIS A 737 12.07 2.01 -20.98
N PHE A 738 11.74 2.38 -22.23
CA PHE A 738 10.90 1.57 -23.12
C PHE A 738 11.57 0.26 -23.60
N ARG A 739 12.90 0.16 -23.59
CA ARG A 739 13.61 -1.10 -23.86
C ARG A 739 13.63 -2.02 -22.64
N LEU A 740 13.63 -1.43 -21.44
CA LEU A 740 13.76 -2.13 -20.16
C LEU A 740 12.42 -2.62 -19.59
N VAL A 741 11.34 -1.89 -19.87
CA VAL A 741 9.99 -2.21 -19.39
C VAL A 741 9.03 -2.36 -20.59
N PRO A 742 8.84 -3.57 -21.13
CA PRO A 742 7.83 -3.79 -22.15
C PRO A 742 6.43 -3.51 -21.58
N PRO A 743 5.46 -3.01 -22.38
CA PRO A 743 4.11 -2.75 -21.90
C PRO A 743 3.41 -4.05 -21.43
N PRO A 744 2.52 -3.99 -20.43
CA PRO A 744 1.70 -5.13 -20.06
C PRO A 744 0.74 -5.49 -21.20
N PRO A 745 0.45 -6.79 -21.46
CA PRO A 745 -0.60 -7.16 -22.40
C PRO A 745 -1.97 -6.71 -21.87
N GLU A 746 -2.75 -6.02 -22.69
CA GLU A 746 -4.10 -5.55 -22.31
C GLU A 746 -5.04 -6.73 -21.99
N PRO A 747 -5.74 -6.72 -20.84
CA PRO A 747 -6.74 -7.74 -20.54
C PRO A 747 -7.97 -7.55 -21.45
N PRO A 748 -8.56 -8.63 -21.98
CA PRO A 748 -9.79 -8.52 -22.74
C PRO A 748 -10.95 -8.13 -21.80
N PRO A 749 -11.90 -7.29 -22.25
CA PRO A 749 -13.03 -6.88 -21.42
C PRO A 749 -13.92 -8.09 -21.08
N ALA A 750 -14.17 -8.33 -19.80
CA ALA A 750 -15.03 -9.41 -19.32
C ALA A 750 -16.51 -9.08 -19.60
N GLY A 751 -17.19 -9.94 -20.36
CA GLY A 751 -18.65 -9.91 -20.49
C GLY A 751 -19.34 -10.58 -19.29
N PRO A 752 -20.68 -10.44 -19.14
CA PRO A 752 -21.43 -11.05 -18.05
C PRO A 752 -21.38 -12.59 -18.12
N THR A 753 -20.78 -13.23 -17.11
CA THR A 753 -20.61 -14.69 -17.03
C THR A 753 -21.56 -15.34 -16.02
N ALA A 754 -21.83 -16.65 -16.21
CA ALA A 754 -22.53 -17.44 -15.22
C ALA A 754 -21.63 -17.69 -13.99
N HIS A 755 -22.21 -17.70 -12.79
CA HIS A 755 -21.47 -17.91 -11.55
C HIS A 755 -21.78 -19.30 -10.98
N SER A 756 -20.75 -20.11 -10.73
CA SER A 756 -20.90 -21.34 -9.96
C SER A 756 -20.74 -21.03 -8.47
N LEU A 757 -21.66 -21.56 -7.67
CA LEU A 757 -21.75 -21.24 -6.25
C LEU A 757 -22.36 -22.36 -5.41
N ARG A 758 -22.14 -22.30 -4.09
CA ARG A 758 -22.78 -23.14 -3.07
C ARG A 758 -23.55 -22.27 -2.08
N ILE A 759 -24.64 -22.80 -1.55
CA ILE A 759 -25.35 -22.18 -0.43
C ILE A 759 -24.75 -22.71 0.86
N LEU A 760 -24.35 -21.79 1.74
CA LEU A 760 -23.85 -22.08 3.07
C LEU A 760 -24.95 -21.90 4.11
N VAL A 761 -24.91 -22.70 5.18
CA VAL A 761 -25.76 -22.52 6.37
C VAL A 761 -25.05 -22.94 7.65
N ARG A 762 -25.18 -22.13 8.71
CA ARG A 762 -24.67 -22.41 10.06
C ARG A 762 -25.64 -21.92 11.13
N LEU A 763 -25.34 -22.20 12.39
CA LEU A 763 -25.97 -21.51 13.53
C LEU A 763 -25.32 -20.14 13.72
N GLY A 764 -26.10 -19.07 13.62
CA GLY A 764 -25.64 -17.71 13.92
C GLY A 764 -25.52 -17.48 15.42
N GLU A 765 -24.76 -16.46 15.81
CA GLU A 765 -24.53 -16.08 17.22
C GLU A 765 -25.82 -15.76 18.00
N ASP A 766 -26.88 -15.36 17.29
CA ASP A 766 -28.21 -15.11 17.85
C ASP A 766 -29.09 -16.37 17.95
N GLY A 767 -28.53 -17.54 17.64
CA GLY A 767 -29.19 -18.83 17.67
C GLY A 767 -30.08 -19.14 16.45
N ARG A 768 -30.14 -18.26 15.44
CA ARG A 768 -30.91 -18.50 14.21
C ARG A 768 -30.04 -19.14 13.13
N PRO A 769 -30.63 -19.96 12.24
CA PRO A 769 -29.94 -20.40 11.03
C PRO A 769 -29.51 -19.19 10.17
N GLU A 770 -28.21 -19.06 9.93
CA GLU A 770 -27.61 -18.03 9.07
C GLU A 770 -27.25 -18.62 7.71
N HIS A 771 -27.45 -17.88 6.62
CA HIS A 771 -27.21 -18.36 5.25
C HIS A 771 -26.26 -17.45 4.47
N ALA A 772 -25.35 -18.02 3.69
CA ALA A 772 -24.44 -17.30 2.82
C ALA A 772 -24.26 -18.01 1.46
N VAL A 773 -23.51 -17.41 0.55
CA VAL A 773 -23.08 -18.05 -0.69
C VAL A 773 -21.56 -18.11 -0.75
N GLN A 774 -21.02 -19.26 -1.11
CA GLN A 774 -19.62 -19.40 -1.49
C GLN A 774 -19.50 -19.49 -3.00
N LEU A 775 -18.74 -18.60 -3.62
CA LEU A 775 -18.43 -18.65 -5.04
C LEU A 775 -17.38 -19.73 -5.34
N ALA A 776 -17.22 -20.09 -6.61
CA ALA A 776 -16.20 -21.08 -7.03
C ALA A 776 -14.75 -20.65 -6.73
N ASP A 777 -14.52 -19.34 -6.57
CA ASP A 777 -13.25 -18.73 -6.16
C ASP A 777 -13.05 -18.70 -4.63
N GLY A 778 -13.98 -19.29 -3.86
CA GLY A 778 -13.89 -19.37 -2.40
C GLY A 778 -14.49 -18.18 -1.66
N ARG A 779 -14.74 -17.05 -2.33
CA ARG A 779 -15.33 -15.85 -1.69
C ARG A 779 -16.69 -16.17 -1.08
N GLU A 780 -16.87 -15.79 0.19
CA GLU A 780 -18.15 -15.92 0.90
C GLU A 780 -18.91 -14.59 0.89
N LEU A 781 -20.17 -14.63 0.45
CA LEU A 781 -21.05 -13.48 0.32
C LEU A 781 -22.24 -13.63 1.26
N LEU A 782 -22.33 -12.71 2.23
CA LEU A 782 -23.37 -12.70 3.25
C LEU A 782 -24.47 -11.68 2.90
N PRO A 783 -25.68 -12.12 2.50
CA PRO A 783 -26.77 -11.20 2.21
C PRO A 783 -27.30 -10.56 3.50
N ARG A 784 -27.80 -9.31 3.42
CA ARG A 784 -28.36 -8.59 4.59
C ARG A 784 -29.53 -9.32 5.27
N LYS A 785 -30.41 -9.98 4.52
CA LYS A 785 -31.49 -10.85 5.07
C LYS A 785 -31.08 -12.33 5.05
N ARG A 786 -30.09 -12.69 5.85
CA ARG A 786 -29.51 -14.05 5.87
C ARG A 786 -30.04 -14.99 6.95
N PHE A 787 -30.81 -14.50 7.91
CA PHE A 787 -31.30 -15.32 9.04
C PHE A 787 -32.71 -15.86 8.80
N LEU A 788 -32.94 -17.10 9.24
CA LEU A 788 -34.28 -17.70 9.33
C LEU A 788 -34.86 -17.48 10.73
N ASP A 789 -36.01 -16.82 10.82
CA ASP A 789 -36.66 -16.51 12.12
C ASP A 789 -37.05 -17.77 12.91
N HIS A 790 -36.95 -17.70 14.26
CA HIS A 790 -37.29 -18.82 15.15
C HIS A 790 -38.76 -19.28 15.06
N ASP A 791 -39.66 -18.37 14.68
CA ASP A 791 -41.09 -18.61 14.52
C ASP A 791 -41.51 -18.83 13.05
N ALA A 792 -40.54 -19.07 12.16
CA ALA A 792 -40.82 -19.33 10.74
C ALA A 792 -41.83 -20.50 10.57
N GLU A 793 -42.92 -20.22 9.88
CA GLU A 793 -43.97 -21.20 9.57
C GLU A 793 -43.38 -22.41 8.83
N VAL A 794 -43.79 -23.60 9.26
CA VAL A 794 -43.39 -24.86 8.63
C VAL A 794 -43.82 -24.88 7.16
N ASP A 795 -42.92 -25.36 6.30
CA ASP A 795 -43.05 -25.50 4.85
C ASP A 795 -43.13 -24.19 4.04
N ARG A 796 -42.94 -23.03 4.68
CA ARG A 796 -42.95 -21.71 4.00
C ARG A 796 -41.55 -21.20 3.66
N TRP A 797 -41.33 -20.83 2.40
CA TRP A 797 -40.06 -20.26 1.92
C TRP A 797 -39.83 -18.83 2.39
N LYS A 798 -38.65 -18.59 2.95
CA LYS A 798 -38.06 -17.26 3.21
C LYS A 798 -36.96 -16.99 2.19
N ILE A 799 -36.76 -15.74 1.81
CA ILE A 799 -35.84 -15.33 0.74
C ILE A 799 -34.90 -14.24 1.25
N SER A 800 -33.63 -14.33 0.88
CA SER A 800 -32.61 -13.35 1.21
C SER A 800 -32.73 -12.03 0.42
N THR A 801 -31.89 -11.07 0.75
CA THR A 801 -31.60 -9.94 -0.16
C THR A 801 -30.88 -10.43 -1.41
N MET A 802 -30.86 -9.58 -2.45
CA MET A 802 -30.13 -9.86 -3.69
C MET A 802 -28.65 -10.04 -3.40
N ILE A 803 -28.05 -11.02 -4.07
CA ILE A 803 -26.60 -11.25 -4.09
C ILE A 803 -26.06 -10.58 -5.35
N VAL A 804 -25.04 -9.75 -5.14
CA VAL A 804 -24.35 -8.98 -6.17
C VAL A 804 -22.90 -9.45 -6.21
N VAL A 805 -22.40 -9.78 -7.40
CA VAL A 805 -21.00 -10.16 -7.65
C VAL A 805 -20.45 -9.21 -8.68
N ASP A 806 -19.38 -8.50 -8.33
CA ASP A 806 -18.67 -7.58 -9.23
C ASP A 806 -19.61 -6.57 -9.91
N GLY A 807 -20.58 -6.04 -9.15
CA GLY A 807 -21.58 -5.07 -9.62
C GLY A 807 -22.81 -5.68 -10.32
N GLN A 808 -22.86 -6.99 -10.55
CA GLN A 808 -23.96 -7.68 -11.24
C GLN A 808 -24.86 -8.46 -10.27
N GLU A 809 -26.18 -8.32 -10.39
CA GLU A 809 -27.15 -9.12 -9.63
C GLU A 809 -27.21 -10.57 -10.16
N ILE A 810 -27.04 -11.56 -9.28
CA ILE A 810 -27.01 -12.99 -9.68
C ILE A 810 -28.15 -13.83 -9.09
N GLY A 811 -28.78 -13.40 -7.99
CA GLY A 811 -29.96 -14.08 -7.42
C GLY A 811 -30.08 -13.98 -5.90
N ARG A 812 -30.95 -14.82 -5.31
CA ARG A 812 -31.31 -14.82 -3.88
C ARG A 812 -31.34 -16.23 -3.31
N ILE A 813 -30.90 -16.39 -2.07
CA ILE A 813 -31.06 -17.64 -1.32
C ILE A 813 -32.51 -17.77 -0.89
N ARG A 814 -33.04 -18.99 -0.88
CA ARG A 814 -34.29 -19.34 -0.23
C ARG A 814 -34.11 -20.50 0.74
N ALA A 815 -34.76 -20.43 1.89
CA ALA A 815 -34.73 -21.48 2.91
C ALA A 815 -36.11 -21.68 3.53
N ARG A 816 -36.43 -22.91 3.96
CA ARG A 816 -37.66 -23.21 4.73
C ARG A 816 -37.42 -24.30 5.76
N ARG A 817 -38.17 -24.24 6.87
CA ARG A 817 -38.19 -25.28 7.90
C ARG A 817 -39.24 -26.33 7.57
N LEU A 818 -38.87 -27.61 7.61
CA LEU A 818 -39.77 -28.74 7.36
C LEU A 818 -40.44 -29.23 8.64
N ALA A 819 -41.51 -30.01 8.50
CA ALA A 819 -42.27 -30.57 9.63
C ALA A 819 -41.44 -31.52 10.52
N ASP A 820 -40.38 -32.11 9.99
CA ASP A 820 -39.42 -32.95 10.72
C ASP A 820 -38.27 -32.17 11.37
N GLY A 821 -38.29 -30.83 11.28
CA GLY A 821 -37.33 -29.92 11.89
C GLY A 821 -36.14 -29.56 11.01
N ARG A 822 -35.90 -30.28 9.90
CA ARG A 822 -34.79 -29.99 8.96
C ARG A 822 -35.03 -28.69 8.20
N ILE A 823 -33.96 -28.11 7.66
CA ILE A 823 -34.04 -26.94 6.79
C ILE A 823 -33.75 -27.36 5.35
N GLU A 824 -34.61 -26.93 4.42
CA GLU A 824 -34.40 -27.11 2.97
C GLU A 824 -33.87 -25.81 2.36
N LEU A 825 -32.77 -25.92 1.62
CA LEU A 825 -32.10 -24.83 0.92
C LEU A 825 -32.46 -24.78 -0.57
N GLY A 826 -32.43 -23.59 -1.15
CA GLY A 826 -32.53 -23.38 -2.59
C GLY A 826 -32.06 -21.99 -2.99
N PHE A 827 -32.01 -21.74 -4.30
CA PHE A 827 -31.64 -20.46 -4.86
C PHE A 827 -32.70 -20.00 -5.85
N ARG A 828 -32.93 -18.70 -5.98
CA ARG A 828 -33.73 -18.12 -7.04
C ARG A 828 -32.81 -17.19 -7.82
N ASP A 829 -32.54 -17.51 -9.09
CA ASP A 829 -31.64 -16.69 -9.91
C ASP A 829 -32.24 -15.31 -10.23
N VAL A 830 -31.43 -14.43 -10.80
CA VAL A 830 -31.82 -13.08 -11.22
C VAL A 830 -32.97 -13.08 -12.24
N ASN A 831 -33.13 -14.17 -13.00
CA ASN A 831 -34.19 -14.36 -13.99
C ASN A 831 -35.50 -14.89 -13.35
N GLY A 832 -35.49 -15.17 -12.05
CA GLY A 832 -36.64 -15.61 -11.28
C GLY A 832 -36.85 -17.11 -11.23
N PHE A 833 -35.96 -17.93 -11.81
CA PHE A 833 -36.06 -19.39 -11.77
C PHE A 833 -35.55 -19.95 -10.44
N ALA A 834 -36.28 -20.93 -9.91
CA ALA A 834 -35.88 -21.65 -8.72
C ALA A 834 -34.87 -22.75 -9.07
N ILE A 835 -33.67 -22.65 -8.52
CA ILE A 835 -32.61 -23.64 -8.62
C ILE A 835 -32.53 -24.40 -7.31
N VAL A 836 -32.53 -25.73 -7.42
CA VAL A 836 -32.60 -26.64 -6.28
C VAL A 836 -31.32 -27.47 -6.26
N PRO A 837 -30.44 -27.30 -5.25
CA PRO A 837 -29.25 -28.11 -5.12
C PRO A 837 -29.59 -29.60 -4.96
N ALA A 838 -28.71 -30.46 -5.45
CA ALA A 838 -28.81 -31.92 -5.27
C ALA A 838 -28.67 -32.29 -3.78
N VAL A 839 -27.72 -31.67 -3.07
CA VAL A 839 -27.58 -31.74 -1.61
C VAL A 839 -28.11 -30.44 -1.02
N ARG A 840 -29.30 -30.48 -0.41
CA ARG A 840 -30.04 -29.28 0.02
C ARG A 840 -30.75 -29.35 1.38
N PHE A 841 -30.75 -30.51 2.02
CA PHE A 841 -31.39 -30.68 3.32
C PHE A 841 -30.32 -30.69 4.40
N VAL A 842 -30.48 -29.83 5.40
CA VAL A 842 -29.58 -29.73 6.55
C VAL A 842 -30.32 -30.07 7.85
N PRO A 843 -29.61 -30.59 8.86
CA PRO A 843 -30.22 -30.98 10.14
C PRO A 843 -30.79 -29.78 10.91
N ALA A 844 -31.62 -30.08 11.92
CA ALA A 844 -32.28 -29.05 12.75
C ALA A 844 -31.31 -28.43 13.78
N ASP A 845 -30.36 -29.23 14.23
CA ASP A 845 -29.22 -28.91 15.09
C ASP A 845 -28.04 -28.50 14.22
N LEU A 846 -27.98 -27.22 13.87
CA LEU A 846 -26.88 -26.67 13.08
C LEU A 846 -25.63 -26.50 13.94
N PRO A 847 -24.45 -26.83 13.41
CA PRO A 847 -23.18 -26.47 14.04
C PRO A 847 -22.89 -24.97 13.85
N ASP A 848 -21.93 -24.47 14.62
CA ASP A 848 -21.40 -23.10 14.47
C ASP A 848 -20.59 -22.94 13.16
N ASP A 849 -20.14 -24.05 12.57
CA ASP A 849 -19.45 -24.10 11.27
C ASP A 849 -20.39 -24.13 10.06
N TRP A 850 -19.90 -23.67 8.91
CA TRP A 850 -20.65 -23.66 7.65
C TRP A 850 -20.87 -25.07 7.06
N LEU A 851 -22.13 -25.49 6.98
CA LEU A 851 -22.58 -26.60 6.13
C LEU A 851 -22.82 -26.12 4.70
N ARG A 852 -22.47 -26.94 3.71
CA ARG A 852 -22.48 -26.57 2.29
C ARG A 852 -23.50 -27.38 1.48
N SER A 853 -24.24 -26.72 0.60
CA SER A 853 -25.00 -27.39 -0.45
C SER A 853 -24.08 -28.00 -1.51
N SER A 854 -24.63 -28.83 -2.40
CA SER A 854 -23.96 -29.12 -3.67
C SER A 854 -23.85 -27.84 -4.51
N ALA A 855 -22.85 -27.76 -5.38
CA ALA A 855 -22.70 -26.64 -6.30
C ALA A 855 -23.93 -26.49 -7.22
N ILE A 856 -24.25 -25.24 -7.53
CA ILE A 856 -25.26 -24.83 -8.50
C ILE A 856 -24.68 -23.75 -9.41
N VAL A 857 -25.33 -23.49 -10.54
CA VAL A 857 -24.90 -22.46 -11.51
C VAL A 857 -26.00 -21.40 -11.59
N ALA A 858 -25.66 -20.16 -11.24
CA ALA A 858 -26.50 -19.00 -11.45
C ALA A 858 -26.23 -18.41 -12.85
N PRO A 859 -27.21 -18.42 -13.76
CA PRO A 859 -27.05 -17.85 -15.10
C PRO A 859 -26.98 -16.31 -15.05
N PRO A 860 -26.38 -15.67 -16.06
CA PRO A 860 -26.39 -14.20 -16.16
C PRO A 860 -27.81 -13.65 -16.40
N PRO A 861 -28.03 -12.34 -16.19
CA PRO A 861 -29.30 -11.68 -16.48
C PRO A 861 -29.74 -11.88 -17.94
N ASP A 862 -30.96 -12.38 -18.14
CA ASP A 862 -31.61 -12.48 -19.44
C ASP A 862 -32.56 -11.29 -19.64
N PRO A 863 -32.31 -10.40 -20.61
CA PRO A 863 -33.17 -9.24 -20.90
C PRO A 863 -34.64 -9.60 -21.23
N GLY A 864 -34.95 -10.87 -21.54
CA GLY A 864 -36.28 -11.33 -21.95
C GLY A 864 -37.16 -11.98 -20.87
N ALA A 865 -36.66 -12.23 -19.65
CA ALA A 865 -37.31 -13.15 -18.70
C ALA A 865 -38.44 -12.57 -17.82
N GLN A 866 -38.63 -11.24 -17.75
CA GLN A 866 -39.56 -10.60 -16.78
C GLN A 866 -41.08 -10.82 -17.00
N GLN A 867 -41.53 -11.63 -17.98
CA GLN A 867 -42.96 -11.76 -18.31
C GLN A 867 -43.72 -12.99 -17.74
N GLN A 868 -43.11 -13.83 -16.90
CA GLN A 868 -43.80 -15.01 -16.34
C GLN A 868 -43.73 -15.10 -14.81
N THR A 869 -44.33 -14.15 -14.09
CA THR A 869 -44.62 -14.32 -12.66
C THR A 869 -46.08 -13.96 -12.37
N GLY A 870 -46.93 -14.97 -12.26
CA GLY A 870 -48.31 -14.78 -11.82
C GLY A 870 -49.07 -16.08 -11.77
N THR A 871 -49.00 -16.80 -10.64
CA THR A 871 -50.06 -17.59 -9.96
C THR A 871 -49.42 -18.73 -9.17
N GLU A 872 -49.44 -18.65 -7.84
CA GLU A 872 -49.57 -19.80 -6.94
C GLU A 872 -49.77 -19.28 -5.50
N ASP A 873 -51.00 -18.87 -5.23
CA ASP A 873 -51.58 -18.71 -3.89
C ASP A 873 -53.09 -19.00 -4.03
N ALA A 874 -53.50 -20.27 -3.93
CA ALA A 874 -54.88 -20.68 -3.59
C ALA A 874 -55.09 -22.21 -3.53
N MET A 875 -55.46 -22.65 -2.32
CA MET A 875 -56.45 -23.69 -1.98
C MET A 875 -56.09 -25.18 -2.09
N GLY A 876 -56.21 -25.85 -0.92
CA GLY A 876 -56.33 -27.30 -0.81
C GLY A 876 -57.74 -27.82 -1.12
N GLY A 877 -57.83 -29.15 -1.27
CA GLY A 877 -59.09 -29.92 -1.31
C GLY A 877 -59.16 -30.95 -2.43
N ASP A 878 -58.59 -32.13 -2.16
CA ASP A 878 -58.95 -33.56 -2.47
C ASP A 878 -60.01 -33.94 -3.56
N PRO A 879 -60.18 -35.24 -3.92
CA PRO A 879 -59.63 -35.90 -5.11
C PRO A 879 -60.73 -36.44 -6.06
N ASP A 880 -60.33 -37.03 -7.19
CA ASP A 880 -61.11 -37.74 -8.23
C ASP A 880 -61.41 -36.98 -9.53
N GLY A 881 -60.86 -37.50 -10.63
CA GLY A 881 -61.29 -37.17 -11.99
C GLY A 881 -60.18 -37.31 -13.03
N ALA A 882 -59.95 -38.53 -13.51
CA ALA A 882 -59.21 -38.80 -14.75
C ALA A 882 -60.06 -38.43 -16.00
N PRO A 883 -59.53 -38.53 -17.24
CA PRO A 883 -59.13 -37.40 -18.09
C PRO A 883 -59.95 -37.27 -19.39
N ALA A 884 -59.73 -36.22 -20.21
CA ALA A 884 -59.71 -36.19 -21.71
C ALA A 884 -59.97 -34.75 -22.27
N PRO A 885 -59.81 -34.44 -23.59
CA PRO A 885 -58.54 -33.96 -24.16
C PRO A 885 -58.80 -32.71 -25.10
N PRO A 886 -57.97 -32.34 -26.10
CA PRO A 886 -57.67 -30.94 -26.42
C PRO A 886 -58.61 -30.31 -27.45
N SER A 887 -58.75 -28.99 -27.41
CA SER A 887 -59.32 -28.21 -28.53
C SER A 887 -58.42 -27.03 -28.93
N THR A 888 -57.88 -27.19 -30.12
CA THR A 888 -57.50 -26.22 -31.16
C THR A 888 -58.06 -24.80 -31.10
N GLY A 889 -57.25 -23.84 -31.58
CA GLY A 889 -57.69 -22.62 -32.29
C GLY A 889 -57.05 -21.34 -31.74
N HIS A 890 -56.01 -20.81 -32.39
CA HIS A 890 -56.10 -19.71 -33.36
C HIS A 890 -56.43 -18.33 -32.76
N GLY A 891 -55.55 -17.35 -32.99
CA GLY A 891 -55.97 -15.95 -33.12
C GLY A 891 -55.07 -14.91 -32.46
N SER A 892 -54.03 -14.50 -33.17
CA SER A 892 -53.71 -13.12 -33.56
C SER A 892 -53.83 -11.92 -32.58
N ALA A 893 -52.76 -11.11 -32.60
CA ALA A 893 -52.66 -9.66 -32.32
C ALA A 893 -52.87 -9.24 -30.85
N GLN A 894 -52.04 -8.41 -30.22
CA GLN A 894 -51.07 -7.39 -30.68
C GLN A 894 -49.75 -7.52 -29.92
#